data_AF-A0A2T5VD46-F1
#
_entry.id   AF-A0A2T5VD46-F1
#
_cell.length_a   1.000
_cell.length_b   1.000
_cell.length_c   1.000
_cell.angle_alpha   90.00
_cell.angle_beta   90.00
_cell.angle_gamma   90.00
#
_symmetry.space_group_name_H-M   'P 1'
#
loop_
_entity.id
_entity.type
_entity.pdbx_description
1 polymer ?
#
loop_
_entity_poly.entity_id
_entity_poly.type
_entity_poly.pdbx_seq_one_letter_code
_entity_poly.pdbx_strand_id
1 'polypeptide(L)'
;MESPLLSILRRLEQLQIPSFVLTCRAADWADVQNDRTVQNWFGKKPVVGRLQPLDDAEIVAMVGAFATYPEGGEAFLRAAESKSATDLARNPQALKLLLTAIKKNGWPRTKTELYQSACRSFAAEENAIHRSLNANRPSINEILSIAGFVCAQLLLSGKRGVNVDGREDALFVRLADLADATTGYEEINAAVSSLLFKSSGASHAEPYHRTVAEYLAAVWLSERLRSGALSIRRLETLLYKNGHVPRPLRGVHAWLATLDRGVTTRLVPHDPYGCFRYGDIEQYSVEQARHLFGELQNLAAIDPHFRSEDWEGQVGGGLARPELRDDIVTLIRNSDVPYQLSMVILESLKGTDLAASMREELRAVVLNTKMAYVSRDRALAALRVASPDEDWRGLAQLLIRDGDHGSARMAVGIATDECARFTGEGIAEITNAYDDVNENSSRNLSLGIAYRLLPKMSQEQRNAALAVYASALPNERYNRTPYVRKIEERLLDTLKAYLEQGGQPSARELWQWLRRVTRYQYRSQGWQAFSVQYFNERPGLRRELQSLALADSFPDVGRMMNIYLGDMSSGLTLQESDLAFHLEALVAKEYQLNDFIERWGVFSEWIFINQSFTGLAEAVARRQARTRPELQALIDEITNRPPPSWEREEEKRQRRWEAEQRRKNKVRYRNFAAIRDVMREGRHLSALNDISTAYMGLFIDINEIDDPVSRVEWLVGPENAEAALQGLIAACCRTDLPTPRAIATLEATENKVYHLAKIALVGCALQQAQGGDLKTLPRETLLTALTASQWGLYANDKMLPSSLDKTLIELLFDDVEEMEPFIRDTIEPFLFAGKNHVMGLSDVMGMESYAGLAAKLAVEWLARSGEMSVQALRQILQAALALSDRVALSDMIAAKLQAGVWPSAEHQTLWCSVAFLAGFDKFKEYFDCEFQNNYKMISDIRSVCSQKNENLPDSLSVPQLAFLIESYADSFPHVDLPGAGWGENAPYESARFVDSCITSLGNIQTPEAQSALERLVAGVELSNHIDHARHVLAEHTRTMAEADWATHTFEDVRHVLLGGSPQNIEDLQGLVMDQLEAMQDRVRNGSFNAVRPFWNEDRPHLENDCRDLIATQLEPYLGKLGVRVHTEGTMPSDTRCDLLCTIGEMDLPIEIKGQWNPEIWTAASEQLEGNYSRHYRASGRGIYLVLWFGNVAGSNPPGIRARGRLASATAVLEALPERSPKPISERTKLFVLDVSTSPGDQKKADKRTAKVKGSRSASTA
;
A
#
# COMPACT_ATOMS: atom_id res chain seq x y z
N MET A 1 1.98 50.33 23.02
CA MET A 1 1.13 49.88 24.15
C MET A 1 1.81 48.69 24.81
N GLU A 2 1.83 48.61 26.14
CA GLU A 2 2.39 47.47 26.86
C GLU A 2 1.49 46.24 26.67
N SER A 3 2.04 45.05 26.41
CA SER A 3 1.25 43.83 26.17
C SER A 3 0.36 43.51 27.40
N PRO A 4 -0.92 43.14 27.22
CA PRO A 4 -1.81 42.78 28.33
C PRO A 4 -1.23 41.72 29.25
N LEU A 5 -0.52 40.73 28.69
CA LEU A 5 0.13 39.66 29.43
C LEU A 5 1.26 40.19 30.32
N LEU A 6 2.08 41.11 29.79
CA LEU A 6 3.16 41.74 30.54
C LEU A 6 2.61 42.59 31.69
N SER A 7 1.49 43.30 31.47
CA SER A 7 0.79 44.04 32.53
C SER A 7 0.28 43.11 33.64
N ILE A 8 -0.25 41.94 33.30
CA ILE A 8 -0.69 40.93 34.27
C ILE A 8 0.51 40.40 35.06
N LEU A 9 1.58 39.97 34.38
CA LEU A 9 2.81 39.48 35.01
C LEU A 9 3.41 40.52 35.95
N ARG A 10 3.43 41.80 35.54
CA ARG A 10 3.97 42.89 36.36
C ARG A 10 3.14 43.12 37.60
N ARG A 11 1.80 42.97 37.48
CA ARG A 11 0.91 43.08 38.64
C ARG A 11 1.08 41.90 39.59
N LEU A 12 1.27 40.70 39.07
CA LEU A 12 1.56 39.50 39.87
C LEU A 12 2.90 39.64 40.61
N GLU A 13 3.92 40.19 39.97
CA GLU A 13 5.22 40.50 40.59
C GLU A 13 5.07 41.54 41.70
N GLN A 14 4.39 42.66 41.43
CA GLN A 14 4.13 43.72 42.42
C GLN A 14 3.37 43.21 43.65
N LEU A 15 2.42 42.30 43.44
CA LEU A 15 1.65 41.66 44.52
C LEU A 15 2.39 40.48 45.16
N GLN A 16 3.62 40.19 44.72
CA GLN A 16 4.46 39.10 45.19
C GLN A 16 3.76 37.73 45.18
N ILE A 17 2.98 37.43 44.15
CA ILE A 17 2.30 36.13 44.00
C ILE A 17 3.27 35.13 43.36
N PRO A 18 3.78 34.12 44.10
CA PRO A 18 4.90 33.29 43.66
C PRO A 18 4.48 32.10 42.79
N SER A 19 3.19 31.75 42.79
CA SER A 19 2.62 30.62 42.04
C SER A 19 1.30 31.05 41.43
N PHE A 20 1.16 30.86 40.13
CA PHE A 20 -0.04 31.20 39.39
C PHE A 20 -0.19 30.26 38.18
N VAL A 21 -1.43 30.07 37.73
CA VAL A 21 -1.73 29.46 36.44
C VAL A 21 -2.27 30.56 35.56
N LEU A 22 -1.62 30.76 34.41
CA LEU A 22 -2.04 31.75 33.44
C LEU A 22 -2.50 31.04 32.17
N THR A 23 -3.72 31.36 31.74
CA THR A 23 -4.27 30.91 30.45
C THR A 23 -4.25 32.08 29.49
N CYS A 24 -3.77 31.85 28.27
CA CYS A 24 -3.70 32.86 27.21
C CYS A 24 -3.80 32.20 25.84
N ARG A 25 -4.00 32.99 24.77
CA ARG A 25 -3.83 32.46 23.41
C ARG A 25 -2.34 32.25 23.17
N ALA A 26 -1.97 31.21 22.44
CA ALA A 26 -0.55 30.91 22.23
C ALA A 26 0.19 32.04 21.48
N ALA A 27 -0.49 32.81 20.61
CA ALA A 27 0.06 34.01 19.99
C ALA A 27 0.41 35.13 20.98
N ASP A 28 -0.24 35.18 22.15
CA ASP A 28 0.01 36.21 23.18
C ASP A 28 1.19 35.84 24.10
N TRP A 29 1.63 34.57 24.09
CA TRP A 29 2.63 34.06 25.02
C TRP A 29 4.09 34.30 24.58
N ALA A 30 4.39 34.52 23.29
CA ALA A 30 5.73 34.90 22.79
C ALA A 30 6.90 34.18 23.51
N ASP A 31 6.96 32.84 23.37
CA ASP A 31 7.67 31.87 24.23
C ASP A 31 9.01 32.37 24.81
N VAL A 32 9.90 32.98 24.02
CA VAL A 32 11.25 33.36 24.48
C VAL A 32 11.27 34.58 25.42
N GLN A 33 10.39 35.57 25.18
CA GLN A 33 10.42 36.83 25.94
C GLN A 33 9.70 36.68 27.28
N ASN A 34 8.55 36.01 27.29
CA ASN A 34 7.78 35.82 28.51
C ASN A 34 8.37 34.72 29.40
N ASP A 35 8.99 33.67 28.84
CA ASP A 35 9.78 32.72 29.65
C ASP A 35 10.90 33.42 30.41
N ARG A 36 11.67 34.27 29.71
CA ARG A 36 12.74 35.06 30.34
C ARG A 36 12.20 36.04 31.36
N THR A 37 11.07 36.69 31.07
CA THR A 37 10.44 37.63 31.99
C THR A 37 9.97 36.93 33.26
N VAL A 38 9.29 35.78 33.13
CA VAL A 38 8.85 34.97 34.27
C VAL A 38 10.05 34.45 35.07
N GLN A 39 11.09 33.97 34.39
CA GLN A 39 12.33 33.54 35.03
C GLN A 39 13.02 34.67 35.80
N ASN A 40 13.09 35.87 35.21
CA ASN A 40 13.74 37.02 35.84
C ASN A 40 12.94 37.59 37.02
N TRP A 41 11.61 37.69 36.89
CA TRP A 41 10.76 38.34 37.91
C TRP A 41 10.38 37.39 39.04
N PHE A 42 10.23 36.09 38.76
CA PHE A 42 9.75 35.10 39.74
C PHE A 42 10.80 34.03 40.08
N GLY A 43 12.00 34.08 39.50
CA GLY A 43 13.12 33.20 39.82
C GLY A 43 12.95 31.74 39.37
N LYS A 44 11.92 31.43 38.57
CA LYS A 44 11.63 30.08 38.07
C LYS A 44 11.20 30.13 36.61
N LYS A 45 11.60 29.11 35.83
CA LYS A 45 11.12 28.96 34.45
C LYS A 45 9.65 28.49 34.47
N PRO A 46 8.76 29.06 33.65
CA PRO A 46 7.37 28.61 33.58
C PRO A 46 7.26 27.20 32.98
N VAL A 47 6.23 26.46 33.39
CA VAL A 47 5.81 25.20 32.75
C VAL A 47 4.70 25.53 31.77
N VAL A 48 4.95 25.35 30.48
CA VAL A 48 4.00 25.68 29.41
C VAL A 48 3.31 24.41 28.94
N GLY A 49 2.01 24.30 29.23
CA GLY A 49 1.14 23.25 28.69
C GLY A 49 0.32 23.78 27.50
N ARG A 50 0.08 22.93 26.50
CA ARG A 50 -0.77 23.25 25.35
C ARG A 50 -1.98 22.31 25.30
N LEU A 51 -3.17 22.87 25.14
CA LEU A 51 -4.39 22.08 24.90
C LEU A 51 -4.35 21.51 23.49
N GLN A 52 -4.53 20.20 23.37
CA GLN A 52 -4.58 19.48 22.10
C GLN A 52 -6.01 19.49 21.52
N PRO A 53 -6.17 19.27 20.20
CA PRO A 53 -7.48 19.02 19.58
C PRO A 53 -8.14 17.77 20.16
N LEU A 54 -9.47 17.71 20.08
CA LEU A 54 -10.29 16.58 20.50
C LEU A 54 -10.03 15.35 19.62
N ASP A 55 -9.91 14.20 20.26
CA ASP A 55 -10.01 12.90 19.59
C ASP A 55 -11.48 12.49 19.36
N ASP A 56 -11.68 11.39 18.62
CA ASP A 56 -13.02 10.95 18.20
C ASP A 56 -13.88 10.50 19.41
N ALA A 57 -13.26 9.89 20.43
CA ALA A 57 -13.95 9.49 21.65
C ALA A 57 -14.36 10.72 22.49
N GLU A 58 -13.51 11.74 22.53
CA GLU A 58 -13.78 13.02 23.17
C GLU A 58 -14.87 13.80 22.43
N ILE A 59 -14.92 13.77 21.09
CA ILE A 59 -16.03 14.33 20.31
C ILE A 59 -17.34 13.64 20.69
N VAL A 60 -17.37 12.30 20.69
CA VAL A 60 -18.56 11.53 21.07
C VAL A 60 -19.02 11.88 22.50
N ALA A 61 -18.08 11.94 23.44
CA ALA A 61 -18.36 12.31 24.83
C ALA A 61 -18.89 13.75 24.96
N MET A 62 -18.28 14.72 24.27
CA MET A 62 -18.69 16.12 24.31
C MET A 62 -20.06 16.35 23.66
N VAL A 63 -20.35 15.70 22.53
CA VAL A 63 -21.68 15.76 21.89
C VAL A 63 -22.75 15.20 22.84
N GLY A 64 -22.45 14.09 23.51
CA GLY A 64 -23.31 13.52 24.55
C GLY A 64 -23.53 14.49 25.72
N ALA A 65 -22.46 15.12 26.20
CA ALA A 65 -22.52 16.08 27.31
C ALA A 65 -23.29 17.37 26.97
N PHE A 66 -23.17 17.86 25.73
CA PHE A 66 -23.92 19.05 25.29
C PHE A 66 -25.42 18.79 25.09
N ALA A 67 -25.83 17.53 24.93
CA ALA A 67 -27.21 17.13 24.65
C ALA A 67 -27.87 17.92 23.50
N THR A 68 -27.06 18.39 22.54
CA THR A 68 -27.49 19.21 21.41
C THR A 68 -27.78 18.40 20.15
N TYR A 69 -27.34 17.15 20.07
CA TYR A 69 -27.58 16.23 18.95
C TYR A 69 -28.43 15.02 19.43
N PRO A 70 -29.73 14.95 19.07
CA PRO A 70 -30.68 13.98 19.65
C PRO A 70 -30.30 12.51 19.44
N GLU A 71 -29.60 12.20 18.35
CA GLU A 71 -29.23 10.83 17.95
C GLU A 71 -27.96 10.31 18.67
N GLY A 72 -27.33 11.15 19.51
CA GLY A 72 -26.13 10.81 20.28
C GLY A 72 -24.79 11.07 19.56
N GLY A 73 -23.70 10.97 20.30
CA GLY A 73 -22.34 11.30 19.81
C GLY A 73 -21.85 10.39 18.68
N GLU A 74 -22.11 9.09 18.78
CA GLU A 74 -21.77 8.10 17.74
C GLU A 74 -22.48 8.37 16.41
N ALA A 75 -23.74 8.78 16.46
CA ALA A 75 -24.50 9.15 15.27
C ALA A 75 -23.96 10.46 14.66
N PHE A 76 -23.62 11.43 15.50
CA PHE A 76 -22.99 12.67 15.05
C PHE A 76 -21.65 12.41 14.35
N LEU A 77 -20.78 11.57 14.94
CA LEU A 77 -19.47 11.27 14.37
C LEU A 77 -19.62 10.60 13.00
N ARG A 78 -20.49 9.60 12.86
CA ARG A 78 -20.82 8.99 11.56
C ARG A 78 -21.39 9.98 10.54
N ALA A 79 -22.23 10.92 10.99
CA ALA A 79 -22.78 11.97 10.13
C ALA A 79 -21.73 13.02 9.72
N ALA A 80 -20.76 13.29 10.58
CA ALA A 80 -19.63 14.18 10.29
C ALA A 80 -18.65 13.51 9.32
N GLU A 81 -18.35 12.23 9.50
CA GLU A 81 -17.51 11.43 8.60
C GLU A 81 -18.10 11.38 7.19
N SER A 82 -19.40 11.05 7.06
CA SER A 82 -20.07 10.98 5.74
C SER A 82 -20.12 12.32 5.01
N LYS A 83 -20.00 13.44 5.75
CA LYS A 83 -19.93 14.79 5.19
C LYS A 83 -18.52 15.36 5.14
N SER A 84 -17.48 14.57 5.44
CA SER A 84 -16.08 15.02 5.54
C SER A 84 -15.92 16.28 6.43
N ALA A 85 -16.61 16.28 7.58
CA ALA A 85 -16.69 17.39 8.51
C ALA A 85 -16.04 17.09 9.87
N THR A 86 -15.47 15.90 10.06
CA THR A 86 -14.90 15.44 11.34
C THR A 86 -13.82 16.41 11.87
N ASP A 87 -12.94 16.92 11.01
CA ASP A 87 -11.87 17.83 11.45
C ASP A 87 -12.40 19.20 11.90
N LEU A 88 -13.57 19.63 11.41
CA LEU A 88 -14.25 20.83 11.90
C LEU A 88 -14.73 20.67 13.36
N ALA A 89 -14.91 19.43 13.82
CA ALA A 89 -15.37 19.09 15.17
C ALA A 89 -14.23 18.91 16.19
N ARG A 90 -12.95 18.93 15.78
CA ARG A 90 -11.82 18.69 16.68
C ARG A 90 -11.49 19.83 17.65
N ASN A 91 -12.07 21.01 17.49
CA ASN A 91 -11.95 22.09 18.48
C ASN A 91 -13.25 22.17 19.30
N PRO A 92 -13.19 22.20 20.64
CA PRO A 92 -14.39 22.23 21.50
C PRO A 92 -15.38 23.35 21.17
N GLN A 93 -14.86 24.55 20.86
CA GLN A 93 -15.69 25.69 20.48
C GLN A 93 -16.24 25.52 19.07
N ALA A 94 -15.43 25.04 18.12
CA ALA A 94 -15.89 24.75 16.77
C ALA A 94 -17.00 23.67 16.75
N LEU A 95 -16.82 22.59 17.51
CA LEU A 95 -17.82 21.54 17.73
C LEU A 95 -19.13 22.13 18.28
N LYS A 96 -19.05 22.96 19.31
CA LYS A 96 -20.22 23.63 19.88
C LYS A 96 -20.95 24.51 18.87
N LEU A 97 -20.20 25.27 18.07
CA LEU A 97 -20.76 26.13 17.02
C LEU A 97 -21.42 25.30 15.91
N LEU A 98 -20.75 24.24 15.46
CA LEU A 98 -21.26 23.30 14.47
C LEU A 98 -22.56 22.63 14.97
N LEU A 99 -22.58 22.13 16.20
CA LEU A 99 -23.77 21.55 16.83
C LEU A 99 -24.91 22.57 16.96
N THR A 100 -24.60 23.82 17.29
CA THR A 100 -25.59 24.90 17.38
C THR A 100 -26.19 25.22 16.00
N ALA A 101 -25.36 25.28 14.96
CA ALA A 101 -25.80 25.49 13.59
C ALA A 101 -26.69 24.33 13.11
N ILE A 102 -26.28 23.09 13.37
CA ILE A 102 -27.04 21.88 13.03
C ILE A 102 -28.37 21.84 13.78
N LYS A 103 -28.39 22.20 15.06
CA LYS A 103 -29.63 22.25 15.85
C LYS A 103 -30.63 23.27 15.30
N LYS A 104 -30.15 24.38 14.75
CA LYS A 104 -31.00 25.47 14.25
C LYS A 104 -31.63 25.15 12.89
N ASN A 105 -30.83 24.60 11.96
CA ASN A 105 -31.21 24.48 10.55
C ASN A 105 -31.12 23.04 10.00
N GLY A 106 -30.82 22.05 10.84
CA GLY A 106 -30.39 20.72 10.40
C GLY A 106 -28.97 20.72 9.86
N TRP A 107 -28.49 19.55 9.44
CA TRP A 107 -27.24 19.48 8.69
C TRP A 107 -27.38 20.26 7.36
N PRO A 108 -26.35 21.05 6.97
CA PRO A 108 -26.30 21.65 5.64
C PRO A 108 -26.51 20.62 4.55
N ARG A 109 -27.20 21.00 3.48
CA ARG A 109 -27.51 20.09 2.36
C ARG A 109 -26.28 19.87 1.50
N THR A 110 -25.52 20.94 1.29
CA THR A 110 -24.34 20.94 0.42
C THR A 110 -23.05 21.17 1.20
N LYS A 111 -21.91 20.74 0.64
CA LYS A 111 -20.59 20.99 1.24
C LYS A 111 -20.29 22.48 1.30
N THR A 112 -20.70 23.24 0.29
CA THR A 112 -20.53 24.70 0.22
C THR A 112 -21.22 25.40 1.37
N GLU A 113 -22.46 25.04 1.69
CA GLU A 113 -23.22 25.61 2.81
C GLU A 113 -22.55 25.34 4.15
N LEU A 114 -22.03 24.12 4.34
CA LEU A 114 -21.31 23.73 5.54
C LEU A 114 -20.07 24.61 5.75
N TYR A 115 -19.21 24.72 4.74
CA TYR A 115 -17.98 25.51 4.83
C TYR A 115 -18.28 27.01 4.98
N GLN A 116 -19.27 27.53 4.27
CA GLN A 116 -19.69 28.93 4.39
C GLN A 116 -20.17 29.25 5.81
N SER A 117 -21.01 28.40 6.39
CA SER A 117 -21.54 28.56 7.74
C SER A 117 -20.44 28.45 8.79
N ALA A 118 -19.58 27.43 8.68
CA ALA A 118 -18.46 27.22 9.60
C ALA A 118 -17.48 28.41 9.59
N CYS A 119 -17.05 28.86 8.40
CA CYS A 119 -16.10 29.98 8.29
C CYS A 119 -16.69 31.28 8.84
N ARG A 120 -17.96 31.59 8.55
CA ARG A 120 -18.65 32.75 9.15
C ARG A 120 -18.68 32.68 10.66
N SER A 121 -18.91 31.50 11.22
CA SER A 121 -18.90 31.29 12.67
C SER A 121 -17.50 31.48 13.26
N PHE A 122 -16.45 31.04 12.57
CA PHE A 122 -15.06 31.19 13.03
C PHE A 122 -14.53 32.63 12.92
N ALA A 123 -15.07 33.42 11.98
CA ALA A 123 -14.73 34.83 11.84
C ALA A 123 -15.40 35.72 12.92
N ALA A 124 -16.49 35.28 13.53
CA ALA A 124 -17.20 36.03 14.57
C ALA A 124 -16.42 36.06 15.91
N GLU A 125 -16.41 37.20 16.59
CA GLU A 125 -15.87 37.33 17.96
C GLU A 125 -17.03 37.49 18.94
N GLU A 126 -17.34 36.43 19.68
CA GLU A 126 -18.45 36.42 20.65
C GLU A 126 -18.02 36.96 22.03
N ASN A 127 -16.73 37.02 22.33
CA ASN A 127 -16.25 37.47 23.62
C ASN A 127 -16.47 38.99 23.78
N ALA A 128 -17.32 39.37 24.75
CA ALA A 128 -17.69 40.77 24.98
C ALA A 128 -16.48 41.66 25.37
N ILE A 129 -15.46 41.09 26.04
CA ILE A 129 -14.24 41.80 26.44
C ILE A 129 -13.34 42.03 25.23
N HIS A 130 -13.15 41.03 24.36
CA HIS A 130 -12.37 41.23 23.13
C HIS A 130 -13.06 42.21 22.17
N ARG A 131 -14.39 42.21 22.11
CA ARG A 131 -15.15 43.20 21.32
C ARG A 131 -14.99 44.62 21.85
N SER A 132 -14.92 44.81 23.17
CA SER A 132 -14.72 46.15 23.74
C SER A 132 -13.28 46.64 23.63
N LEU A 133 -12.29 45.75 23.69
CA LEU A 133 -10.87 46.09 23.54
C LEU A 133 -10.47 46.38 22.08
N ASN A 134 -11.14 45.75 21.11
CA ASN A 134 -10.85 45.90 19.68
C ASN A 134 -12.01 46.56 18.92
N ALA A 135 -12.36 47.80 19.30
CA ALA A 135 -13.48 48.54 18.72
C ALA A 135 -13.38 48.75 17.19
N ASN A 136 -12.16 48.74 16.63
CA ASN A 136 -11.88 48.91 15.20
C ASN A 136 -11.70 47.56 14.46
N ARG A 137 -12.12 46.43 15.05
CA ARG A 137 -12.01 45.12 14.39
C ARG A 137 -12.83 45.12 13.07
N PRO A 138 -12.28 44.61 11.95
CA PRO A 138 -13.03 44.48 10.71
C PRO A 138 -14.30 43.65 10.87
N SER A 139 -15.28 43.88 10.00
CA SER A 139 -16.52 43.11 9.94
C SER A 139 -16.25 41.64 9.61
N ILE A 140 -17.23 40.78 9.88
CA ILE A 140 -17.11 39.33 9.60
C ILE A 140 -16.78 39.08 8.11
N ASN A 141 -17.41 39.82 7.19
CA ASN A 141 -17.17 39.65 5.76
C ASN A 141 -15.77 40.13 5.35
N GLU A 142 -15.27 41.22 5.94
CA GLU A 142 -13.90 41.69 5.72
C GLU A 142 -12.89 40.66 6.24
N ILE A 143 -13.09 40.12 7.45
CA ILE A 143 -12.23 39.06 8.01
C ILE A 143 -12.18 37.83 7.10
N LEU A 144 -13.32 37.41 6.56
CA LEU A 144 -13.37 36.28 5.63
C LEU A 144 -12.60 36.57 4.33
N SER A 145 -12.77 37.77 3.76
CA SER A 145 -12.06 38.19 2.55
C SER A 145 -10.55 38.28 2.79
N ILE A 146 -10.12 38.88 3.91
CA ILE A 146 -8.71 39.00 4.31
C ILE A 146 -8.11 37.62 4.60
N ALA A 147 -8.82 36.76 5.32
CA ALA A 147 -8.37 35.39 5.56
C ALA A 147 -8.23 34.60 4.25
N GLY A 148 -9.16 34.79 3.30
CA GLY A 148 -9.07 34.21 1.95
C GLY A 148 -7.85 34.73 1.17
N PHE A 149 -7.57 36.03 1.23
CA PHE A 149 -6.38 36.65 0.66
C PHE A 149 -5.08 36.07 1.23
N VAL A 150 -5.01 35.91 2.56
CA VAL A 150 -3.85 35.29 3.23
C VAL A 150 -3.72 33.81 2.83
N CYS A 151 -4.81 33.04 2.88
CA CYS A 151 -4.79 31.62 2.52
C CYS A 151 -4.40 31.39 1.06
N ALA A 152 -4.87 32.21 0.12
CA ALA A 152 -4.50 32.12 -1.29
C ALA A 152 -2.98 32.31 -1.48
N GLN A 153 -2.40 33.32 -0.84
CA GLN A 153 -0.95 33.54 -0.89
C GLN A 153 -0.17 32.38 -0.27
N LEU A 154 -0.59 31.87 0.90
CA LEU A 154 0.09 30.76 1.57
C LEU A 154 0.06 29.47 0.74
N LEU A 155 -1.12 29.08 0.26
CA LEU A 155 -1.31 27.83 -0.48
C LEU A 155 -0.56 27.84 -1.82
N LEU A 156 -0.68 28.93 -2.60
CA LEU A 156 -0.04 29.03 -3.92
C LEU A 156 1.49 29.17 -3.84
N SER A 157 2.04 29.61 -2.69
CA SER A 157 3.49 29.71 -2.46
C SER A 157 4.07 28.53 -1.68
N GLY A 158 3.27 27.50 -1.38
CA GLY A 158 3.69 26.32 -0.61
C GLY A 158 4.04 26.61 0.87
N LYS A 159 3.66 27.78 1.39
CA LYS A 159 3.91 28.18 2.78
C LYS A 159 2.88 27.56 3.71
N ARG A 160 3.31 27.18 4.91
CA ARG A 160 2.45 26.53 5.92
C ARG A 160 1.59 27.54 6.69
N GLY A 161 2.13 28.72 6.97
CA GLY A 161 1.47 29.69 7.83
C GLY A 161 2.16 31.05 7.85
N VAL A 162 1.81 31.83 8.86
CA VAL A 162 2.27 33.19 9.10
C VAL A 162 3.15 33.24 10.34
N ASN A 163 4.29 33.89 10.24
CA ASN A 163 5.13 34.27 11.37
C ASN A 163 4.73 35.66 11.87
N VAL A 164 4.26 35.72 13.12
CA VAL A 164 3.80 36.95 13.79
C VAL A 164 4.93 37.73 14.49
N ASP A 165 6.12 37.13 14.69
CA ASP A 165 7.26 37.83 15.32
C ASP A 165 8.15 38.61 14.34
N GLY A 166 7.84 38.53 13.04
CA GLY A 166 8.52 39.28 11.99
C GLY A 166 9.90 38.74 11.59
N ARG A 167 10.31 37.55 12.06
CA ARG A 167 11.54 36.89 11.60
C ARG A 167 11.31 36.12 10.30
N GLU A 168 12.35 36.02 9.49
CA GLU A 168 12.32 35.18 8.30
C GLU A 168 12.27 33.69 8.70
N ASP A 169 11.45 32.93 7.99
CA ASP A 169 11.31 31.50 8.14
C ASP A 169 11.05 30.86 6.76
N ALA A 170 11.57 29.66 6.53
CA ALA A 170 11.43 28.95 5.27
C ALA A 170 9.98 28.53 4.97
N LEU A 171 9.20 28.18 6.00
CA LEU A 171 7.83 27.66 5.88
C LEU A 171 6.77 28.69 6.29
N PHE A 172 7.14 29.76 6.99
CA PHE A 172 6.22 30.78 7.49
C PHE A 172 6.50 32.17 6.92
N VAL A 173 5.48 32.85 6.41
CA VAL A 173 5.59 34.21 5.83
C VAL A 173 5.48 35.25 6.93
N ARG A 174 6.30 36.31 6.92
CA ARG A 174 6.15 37.40 7.89
C ARG A 174 4.82 38.10 7.70
N LEU A 175 4.13 38.40 8.80
CA LEU A 175 2.81 39.03 8.75
C LEU A 175 2.80 40.37 7.97
N ALA A 176 3.89 41.14 8.04
CA ALA A 176 4.03 42.39 7.31
C ALA A 176 4.15 42.20 5.78
N ASP A 177 4.73 41.09 5.31
CA ASP A 177 4.93 40.84 3.88
C ASP A 177 3.62 40.46 3.17
N LEU A 178 2.57 40.12 3.92
CA LEU A 178 1.24 39.83 3.39
C LEU A 178 0.45 41.10 3.04
N ALA A 179 0.78 42.25 3.62
CA ALA A 179 0.04 43.51 3.41
C ALA A 179 0.13 44.01 1.97
N ASP A 180 -0.91 44.67 1.48
CA ASP A 180 -0.92 45.34 0.16
C ASP A 180 -1.48 46.77 0.26
N ALA A 181 -1.71 47.42 -0.87
CA ALA A 181 -2.23 48.79 -0.90
C ALA A 181 -3.68 48.92 -0.37
N THR A 182 -4.41 47.81 -0.26
CA THR A 182 -5.83 47.74 0.13
C THR A 182 -6.04 47.13 1.51
N THR A 183 -5.14 46.25 1.95
CA THR A 183 -5.23 45.47 3.18
C THR A 183 -3.97 45.67 4.00
N GLY A 184 -4.09 46.38 5.12
CA GLY A 184 -2.99 46.72 6.00
C GLY A 184 -2.62 45.61 6.99
N TYR A 185 -1.58 45.89 7.77
CA TYR A 185 -1.06 45.00 8.81
C TYR A 185 -2.10 44.67 9.89
N GLU A 186 -2.85 45.68 10.37
CA GLU A 186 -3.80 45.50 11.47
C GLU A 186 -5.00 44.63 11.06
N GLU A 187 -5.46 44.79 9.81
CA GLU A 187 -6.53 43.99 9.22
C GLU A 187 -6.12 42.52 9.08
N ILE A 188 -4.90 42.27 8.60
CA ILE A 188 -4.34 40.91 8.48
C ILE A 188 -4.16 40.29 9.86
N ASN A 189 -3.61 41.04 10.82
CA ASN A 189 -3.44 40.57 12.18
C ASN A 189 -4.79 40.20 12.84
N ALA A 190 -5.84 40.99 12.58
CA ALA A 190 -7.19 40.69 13.06
C ALA A 190 -7.78 39.39 12.47
N ALA A 191 -7.50 39.10 11.19
CA ALA A 191 -7.93 37.87 10.53
C ALA A 191 -7.13 36.65 11.03
N VAL A 192 -5.79 36.75 11.11
CA VAL A 192 -4.89 35.70 11.63
C VAL A 192 -5.14 35.42 13.12
N SER A 193 -5.68 36.39 13.87
CA SER A 193 -6.05 36.21 15.28
C SER A 193 -7.47 35.64 15.50
N SER A 194 -8.22 35.32 14.43
CA SER A 194 -9.55 34.71 14.51
C SER A 194 -9.48 33.18 14.62
N LEU A 195 -10.63 32.51 14.85
CA LEU A 195 -10.69 31.04 14.88
C LEU A 195 -10.48 30.38 13.50
N LEU A 196 -10.33 31.18 12.43
CA LEU A 196 -9.91 30.69 11.12
C LEU A 196 -8.45 30.24 11.10
N PHE A 197 -7.68 30.60 12.12
CA PHE A 197 -6.28 30.23 12.29
C PHE A 197 -6.07 29.60 13.68
N LYS A 198 -5.07 28.73 13.78
CA LYS A 198 -4.59 28.12 15.01
C LYS A 198 -3.12 28.48 15.22
N SER A 199 -2.70 28.54 16.47
CA SER A 199 -1.27 28.68 16.78
C SER A 199 -0.59 27.31 16.70
N SER A 200 0.46 27.20 15.89
CA SER A 200 1.28 25.99 15.77
C SER A 200 2.64 26.10 16.49
N GLY A 201 3.03 27.32 16.89
CA GLY A 201 4.27 27.62 17.60
C GLY A 201 4.20 28.97 18.33
N ALA A 202 5.26 29.33 19.04
CA ALA A 202 5.39 30.59 19.80
C ALA A 202 4.94 31.82 19.00
N SER A 203 5.36 31.84 17.74
CA SER A 203 5.22 32.95 16.81
C SER A 203 4.55 32.52 15.51
N HIS A 204 3.96 31.32 15.45
CA HIS A 204 3.42 30.75 14.22
C HIS A 204 1.91 30.61 14.31
N ALA A 205 1.24 31.11 13.28
CA ALA A 205 -0.17 30.92 13.05
C ALA A 205 -0.38 30.20 11.72
N GLU A 206 -1.19 29.15 11.74
CA GLU A 206 -1.56 28.38 10.55
C GLU A 206 -3.07 28.46 10.36
N PRO A 207 -3.58 28.31 9.13
CA PRO A 207 -5.01 28.10 8.95
C PRO A 207 -5.49 26.95 9.84
N TYR A 208 -6.71 27.09 10.39
CA TYR A 208 -7.27 26.13 11.34
C TYR A 208 -7.22 24.69 10.81
N HIS A 209 -7.60 24.54 9.55
CA HIS A 209 -7.49 23.31 8.79
C HIS A 209 -7.18 23.62 7.33
N ARG A 210 -6.52 22.68 6.64
CA ARG A 210 -6.17 22.83 5.22
C ARG A 210 -7.41 23.09 4.36
N THR A 211 -8.47 22.31 4.54
CA THR A 211 -9.70 22.45 3.76
C THR A 211 -10.41 23.78 3.98
N VAL A 212 -10.27 24.40 5.16
CA VAL A 212 -10.78 25.76 5.44
C VAL A 212 -9.96 26.79 4.67
N ALA A 213 -8.64 26.65 4.65
CA ALA A 213 -7.75 27.52 3.87
C ALA A 213 -8.08 27.44 2.37
N GLU A 214 -8.27 26.23 1.85
CA GLU A 214 -8.58 25.98 0.44
C GLU A 214 -9.91 26.62 0.04
N TYR A 215 -10.96 26.44 0.86
CA TYR A 215 -12.25 27.06 0.64
C TYR A 215 -12.16 28.60 0.65
N LEU A 216 -11.53 29.20 1.65
CA LEU A 216 -11.41 30.65 1.77
C LEU A 216 -10.56 31.26 0.63
N ALA A 217 -9.46 30.60 0.26
CA ALA A 217 -8.65 30.99 -0.88
C ALA A 217 -9.48 30.99 -2.16
N ALA A 218 -10.23 29.92 -2.43
CA ALA A 218 -11.08 29.81 -3.62
C ALA A 218 -12.22 30.85 -3.63
N VAL A 219 -12.83 31.16 -2.47
CA VAL A 219 -13.81 32.25 -2.36
C VAL A 219 -13.20 33.59 -2.79
N TRP A 220 -12.03 33.93 -2.27
CA TRP A 220 -11.34 35.17 -2.61
C TRP A 220 -10.92 35.21 -4.08
N LEU A 221 -10.35 34.12 -4.60
CA LEU A 221 -9.96 33.99 -6.02
C LEU A 221 -11.17 34.15 -6.95
N SER A 222 -12.29 33.49 -6.64
CA SER A 222 -13.55 33.61 -7.42
C SER A 222 -14.08 35.04 -7.47
N GLU A 223 -13.97 35.80 -6.36
CA GLU A 223 -14.36 37.22 -6.35
C GLU A 223 -13.44 38.08 -7.21
N ARG A 224 -12.12 37.82 -7.16
CA ARG A 224 -11.13 38.54 -7.97
C ARG A 224 -11.25 38.24 -9.47
N LEU A 225 -11.58 37.00 -9.83
CA LEU A 225 -11.87 36.62 -11.22
C LEU A 225 -13.16 37.31 -11.72
N ARG A 226 -14.25 37.24 -10.95
CA ARG A 226 -15.54 37.88 -11.33
C ARG A 226 -15.47 39.39 -11.45
N SER A 227 -14.62 40.04 -10.64
CA SER A 227 -14.38 41.49 -10.74
C SER A 227 -13.42 41.89 -11.86
N GLY A 228 -12.76 40.93 -12.51
CA GLY A 228 -11.73 41.17 -13.51
C GLY A 228 -10.40 41.69 -12.94
N ALA A 229 -10.25 41.70 -11.61
CA ALA A 229 -9.03 42.12 -10.94
C ALA A 229 -7.91 41.08 -11.05
N LEU A 230 -8.27 39.80 -11.24
CA LEU A 230 -7.35 38.70 -11.48
C LEU A 230 -7.67 38.06 -12.83
N SER A 231 -6.61 37.76 -13.59
CA SER A 231 -6.73 36.98 -14.82
C SER A 231 -6.74 35.49 -14.52
N ILE A 232 -7.65 34.75 -15.18
CA ILE A 232 -7.64 33.30 -15.13
C ILE A 232 -6.36 32.74 -15.75
N ARG A 233 -5.88 33.26 -16.90
CA ARG A 233 -4.67 32.77 -17.56
C ARG A 233 -3.43 32.94 -16.69
N ARG A 234 -3.34 34.07 -15.97
CA ARG A 234 -2.24 34.32 -15.03
C ARG A 234 -2.35 33.43 -13.79
N LEU A 235 -3.56 33.23 -13.24
CA LEU A 235 -3.77 32.33 -12.11
C LEU A 235 -3.40 30.86 -12.45
N GLU A 236 -3.71 30.41 -13.68
CA GLU A 236 -3.34 29.07 -14.15
C GLU A 236 -1.83 28.80 -14.10
N THR A 237 -1.00 29.83 -14.26
CA THR A 237 0.46 29.70 -14.16
C THR A 237 0.93 29.30 -12.75
N LEU A 238 0.13 29.61 -11.73
CA LEU A 238 0.37 29.23 -10.34
C LEU A 238 -0.33 27.91 -9.96
N LEU A 239 -1.48 27.62 -10.59
CA LEU A 239 -2.28 26.43 -10.30
C LEU A 239 -1.75 25.19 -11.01
N TYR A 240 -1.14 25.35 -12.20
CA TYR A 240 -0.81 24.25 -13.10
C TYR A 240 0.65 24.27 -13.52
N LYS A 241 1.22 23.07 -13.73
CA LYS A 241 2.45 22.88 -14.49
C LYS A 241 2.28 21.73 -15.47
N ASN A 242 2.64 21.97 -16.73
CA ASN A 242 2.42 21.04 -17.86
C ASN A 242 0.99 20.47 -17.91
N GLY A 243 -0.02 21.30 -17.64
CA GLY A 243 -1.42 20.89 -17.68
C GLY A 243 -1.94 20.14 -16.44
N HIS A 244 -1.09 19.87 -15.44
CA HIS A 244 -1.47 19.14 -14.22
C HIS A 244 -1.55 20.04 -12.99
N VAL A 245 -2.48 19.71 -12.08
CA VAL A 245 -2.63 20.35 -10.77
C VAL A 245 -1.73 19.66 -9.74
N PRO A 246 -0.77 20.36 -9.10
CA PRO A 246 0.00 19.82 -7.99
C PRO A 246 -0.93 19.28 -6.88
N ARG A 247 -0.61 18.13 -6.26
CA ARG A 247 -1.41 17.53 -5.17
C ARG A 247 -1.80 18.55 -4.08
N PRO A 248 -0.93 19.47 -3.63
CA PRO A 248 -1.32 20.49 -2.65
C PRO A 248 -2.42 21.44 -3.15
N LEU A 249 -2.55 21.69 -4.45
CA LEU A 249 -3.48 22.69 -4.99
C LEU A 249 -4.82 22.12 -5.43
N ARG A 250 -4.98 20.78 -5.46
CA ARG A 250 -6.21 20.10 -5.92
C ARG A 250 -7.46 20.59 -5.18
N GLY A 251 -7.37 20.84 -3.87
CA GLY A 251 -8.48 21.34 -3.07
C GLY A 251 -8.90 22.77 -3.44
N VAL A 252 -7.94 23.70 -3.59
CA VAL A 252 -8.22 25.08 -4.04
C VAL A 252 -8.81 25.08 -5.44
N HIS A 253 -8.22 24.30 -6.34
CA HIS A 253 -8.64 24.13 -7.71
C HIS A 253 -10.10 23.65 -7.80
N ALA A 254 -10.43 22.58 -7.07
CA ALA A 254 -11.78 22.02 -7.03
C ALA A 254 -12.80 23.01 -6.47
N TRP A 255 -12.47 23.71 -5.37
CA TRP A 255 -13.34 24.75 -4.82
C TRP A 255 -13.54 25.92 -5.78
N LEU A 256 -12.51 26.34 -6.51
CA LEU A 256 -12.61 27.40 -7.51
C LEU A 256 -13.57 27.00 -8.64
N ALA A 257 -13.46 25.77 -9.13
CA ALA A 257 -14.37 25.21 -10.13
C ALA A 257 -15.82 25.10 -9.63
N THR A 258 -16.02 24.87 -8.32
CA THR A 258 -17.33 24.89 -7.66
C THR A 258 -17.92 26.29 -7.50
N LEU A 259 -17.11 27.25 -7.06
CA LEU A 259 -17.59 28.58 -6.66
C LEU A 259 -17.74 29.54 -7.84
N ASP A 260 -16.99 29.34 -8.94
CA ASP A 260 -17.11 30.15 -10.15
C ASP A 260 -17.51 29.30 -11.37
N ARG A 261 -18.81 29.33 -11.66
CA ARG A 261 -19.40 28.62 -12.80
C ARG A 261 -18.85 29.07 -14.17
N GLY A 262 -18.31 30.29 -14.27
CA GLY A 262 -17.78 30.83 -15.52
C GLY A 262 -16.49 30.15 -15.98
N VAL A 263 -15.76 29.52 -15.06
CA VAL A 263 -14.47 28.87 -15.35
C VAL A 263 -14.50 27.35 -15.15
N THR A 264 -15.59 26.77 -14.63
CA THR A 264 -15.70 25.32 -14.36
C THR A 264 -15.29 24.44 -15.54
N THR A 265 -15.79 24.72 -16.75
CA THR A 265 -15.47 23.92 -17.96
C THR A 265 -14.01 24.01 -18.37
N ARG A 266 -13.33 25.11 -18.00
CA ARG A 266 -11.90 25.33 -18.24
C ARG A 266 -11.03 24.61 -17.21
N LEU A 267 -11.48 24.55 -15.96
CA LEU A 267 -10.72 23.95 -14.84
C LEU A 267 -10.85 22.43 -14.78
N VAL A 268 -12.05 21.89 -15.02
CA VAL A 268 -12.34 20.45 -14.87
C VAL A 268 -11.37 19.53 -15.63
N PRO A 269 -10.97 19.79 -16.89
CA PRO A 269 -10.05 18.91 -17.62
C PRO A 269 -8.67 18.75 -16.97
N HIS A 270 -8.21 19.71 -16.17
CA HIS A 270 -6.90 19.67 -15.54
C HIS A 270 -6.82 18.74 -14.32
N ASP A 271 -7.95 18.50 -13.63
CA ASP A 271 -8.06 17.56 -12.51
C ASP A 271 -9.52 17.17 -12.25
N PRO A 272 -10.11 16.31 -13.10
CA PRO A 272 -11.52 15.95 -12.98
C PRO A 272 -11.80 15.15 -11.70
N TYR A 273 -10.89 14.25 -11.31
CA TYR A 273 -11.04 13.50 -10.06
C TYR A 273 -10.96 14.41 -8.83
N GLY A 274 -10.05 15.39 -8.80
CA GLY A 274 -9.96 16.34 -7.69
C GLY A 274 -11.20 17.24 -7.60
N CYS A 275 -11.73 17.70 -8.73
CA CYS A 275 -13.02 18.40 -8.77
C CYS A 275 -14.14 17.54 -8.19
N PHE A 276 -14.21 16.26 -8.56
CA PHE A 276 -15.21 15.33 -8.05
C PHE A 276 -15.04 15.03 -6.54
N ARG A 277 -13.80 14.88 -6.08
CA ARG A 277 -13.44 14.46 -4.72
C ARG A 277 -13.49 15.61 -3.69
N TYR A 278 -12.95 16.77 -4.05
CA TYR A 278 -12.78 17.90 -3.14
C TYR A 278 -13.84 18.98 -3.33
N GLY A 279 -14.41 19.12 -4.52
CA GLY A 279 -15.42 20.11 -4.83
C GLY A 279 -16.80 19.78 -4.25
N ASP A 280 -17.75 20.66 -4.55
CA ASP A 280 -19.18 20.45 -4.31
C ASP A 280 -19.91 20.38 -5.64
N ILE A 281 -20.08 19.16 -6.15
CA ILE A 281 -20.64 18.92 -7.47
C ILE A 281 -22.13 19.25 -7.52
N GLU A 282 -22.85 19.30 -6.39
CA GLU A 282 -24.26 19.72 -6.37
C GLU A 282 -24.45 21.17 -6.86
N GLN A 283 -23.39 21.99 -6.81
CA GLN A 283 -23.40 23.37 -7.31
C GLN A 283 -23.28 23.47 -8.84
N TYR A 284 -22.93 22.39 -9.54
CA TYR A 284 -22.71 22.39 -10.99
C TYR A 284 -24.06 22.37 -11.73
N SER A 285 -24.12 23.00 -12.91
CA SER A 285 -25.24 22.76 -13.85
C SER A 285 -25.25 21.30 -14.32
N VAL A 286 -26.35 20.85 -14.91
CA VAL A 286 -26.44 19.48 -15.46
C VAL A 286 -25.39 19.26 -16.56
N GLU A 287 -25.17 20.26 -17.41
CA GLU A 287 -24.18 20.24 -18.48
C GLU A 287 -22.75 20.19 -17.93
N GLN A 288 -22.46 20.96 -16.88
CA GLN A 288 -21.16 20.94 -16.20
C GLN A 288 -20.90 19.59 -15.51
N ALA A 289 -21.92 19.00 -14.88
CA ALA A 289 -21.82 17.67 -14.29
C ALA A 289 -21.62 16.59 -15.36
N ARG A 290 -22.30 16.69 -16.51
CA ARG A 290 -22.08 15.79 -17.66
C ARG A 290 -20.68 15.96 -18.25
N HIS A 291 -20.17 17.19 -18.35
CA HIS A 291 -18.80 17.47 -18.78
C HIS A 291 -17.78 16.83 -17.82
N LEU A 292 -17.96 16.99 -16.50
CA LEU A 292 -17.13 16.32 -15.50
C LEU A 292 -17.17 14.79 -15.65
N PHE A 293 -18.35 14.21 -15.88
CA PHE A 293 -18.48 12.77 -16.12
C PHE A 293 -17.73 12.30 -17.38
N GLY A 294 -17.71 13.12 -18.44
CA GLY A 294 -16.89 12.88 -19.63
C GLY A 294 -15.39 12.96 -19.34
N GLU A 295 -14.95 13.99 -18.62
CA GLU A 295 -13.53 14.15 -18.27
C GLU A 295 -13.02 13.07 -17.29
N LEU A 296 -13.89 12.51 -16.44
CA LEU A 296 -13.54 11.34 -15.64
C LEU A 296 -13.30 10.08 -16.50
N GLN A 297 -14.03 9.92 -17.61
CA GLN A 297 -13.78 8.84 -18.57
C GLN A 297 -12.47 9.06 -19.32
N ASN A 298 -12.18 10.30 -19.73
CA ASN A 298 -10.90 10.66 -20.35
C ASN A 298 -9.74 10.38 -19.39
N LEU A 299 -9.86 10.79 -18.13
CA LEU A 299 -8.85 10.52 -17.11
C LEU A 299 -8.63 9.02 -16.93
N ALA A 300 -9.69 8.21 -16.82
CA ALA A 300 -9.55 6.77 -16.64
C ALA A 300 -8.91 6.06 -17.85
N ALA A 301 -9.05 6.61 -19.06
CA ALA A 301 -8.36 6.10 -20.24
C ALA A 301 -6.86 6.43 -20.23
N ILE A 302 -6.47 7.58 -19.67
CA ILE A 302 -5.07 8.03 -19.53
C ILE A 302 -4.39 7.30 -18.37
N ASP A 303 -5.05 7.25 -17.21
CA ASP A 303 -4.57 6.63 -15.97
C ASP A 303 -5.70 5.75 -15.38
N PRO A 304 -5.73 4.44 -15.70
CA PRO A 304 -6.73 3.50 -15.18
C PRO A 304 -6.69 3.36 -13.65
N HIS A 305 -5.61 3.80 -13.01
CA HIS A 305 -5.37 3.72 -11.59
C HIS A 305 -5.35 5.08 -10.88
N PHE A 306 -5.98 6.11 -11.46
CA PHE A 306 -5.98 7.51 -10.98
C PHE A 306 -6.38 7.75 -9.50
N ARG A 307 -6.99 6.77 -8.84
CA ARG A 307 -7.43 6.80 -7.43
C ARG A 307 -6.56 5.95 -6.49
N SER A 308 -5.51 5.28 -6.95
CA SER A 308 -4.68 4.38 -6.13
C SER A 308 -4.17 5.04 -4.82
N GLU A 309 -3.90 6.35 -4.83
CA GLU A 309 -3.44 7.13 -3.67
C GLU A 309 -4.55 7.59 -2.69
N ASP A 310 -5.83 7.43 -3.04
CA ASP A 310 -6.99 7.88 -2.25
C ASP A 310 -8.07 6.79 -2.13
N TRP A 311 -7.63 5.57 -1.81
CA TRP A 311 -8.51 4.39 -1.72
C TRP A 311 -9.60 4.52 -0.64
N GLU A 312 -9.29 5.23 0.45
CA GLU A 312 -10.22 5.49 1.56
C GLU A 312 -11.05 6.77 1.36
N GLY A 313 -10.71 7.60 0.36
CA GLY A 313 -11.36 8.87 0.09
C GLY A 313 -12.83 8.69 -0.27
N GLN A 314 -13.73 9.27 0.52
CA GLN A 314 -15.16 9.24 0.19
C GLN A 314 -15.48 10.29 -0.88
N VAL A 315 -16.29 9.88 -1.86
CA VAL A 315 -16.84 10.75 -2.90
C VAL A 315 -18.32 11.04 -2.62
N GLY A 316 -18.74 12.29 -2.82
CA GLY A 316 -20.13 12.71 -2.60
C GLY A 316 -21.07 12.26 -3.72
N GLY A 317 -22.39 12.32 -3.47
CA GLY A 317 -23.42 11.92 -4.42
C GLY A 317 -23.73 12.91 -5.54
N GLY A 318 -22.91 13.94 -5.76
CA GLY A 318 -23.25 15.05 -6.66
C GLY A 318 -23.40 14.70 -8.15
N LEU A 319 -22.87 13.55 -8.59
CA LEU A 319 -23.10 12.99 -9.93
C LEU A 319 -24.35 12.09 -10.01
N ALA A 320 -24.93 11.68 -8.88
CA ALA A 320 -26.11 10.82 -8.83
C ALA A 320 -27.41 11.57 -9.14
N ARG A 321 -27.49 12.13 -10.35
CA ARG A 321 -28.59 12.97 -10.82
C ARG A 321 -29.49 12.21 -11.80
N PRO A 322 -30.83 12.36 -11.75
CA PRO A 322 -31.74 11.74 -12.72
C PRO A 322 -31.37 12.01 -14.18
N GLU A 323 -30.86 13.21 -14.49
CA GLU A 323 -30.48 13.62 -15.84
C GLU A 323 -29.20 12.93 -16.38
N LEU A 324 -28.42 12.29 -15.49
CA LEU A 324 -27.23 11.51 -15.83
C LEU A 324 -27.46 9.99 -15.73
N ARG A 325 -28.70 9.56 -15.50
CA ARG A 325 -29.03 8.14 -15.29
C ARG A 325 -28.50 7.26 -16.43
N ASP A 326 -28.81 7.59 -17.67
CA ASP A 326 -28.46 6.75 -18.82
C ASP A 326 -26.94 6.74 -19.08
N ASP A 327 -26.26 7.87 -18.84
CA ASP A 327 -24.80 7.99 -18.89
C ASP A 327 -24.16 7.05 -17.85
N ILE A 328 -24.66 7.06 -16.61
CA ILE A 328 -24.18 6.21 -15.51
C ILE A 328 -24.47 4.73 -15.78
N VAL A 329 -25.69 4.36 -16.20
CA VAL A 329 -26.07 2.97 -16.51
C VAL A 329 -25.18 2.40 -17.61
N THR A 330 -24.90 3.18 -18.65
CA THR A 330 -24.02 2.77 -19.76
C THR A 330 -22.62 2.46 -19.25
N LEU A 331 -22.07 3.33 -18.38
CA LEU A 331 -20.74 3.16 -17.81
C LEU A 331 -20.64 1.94 -16.88
N ILE A 332 -21.54 1.82 -15.89
CA ILE A 332 -21.42 0.78 -14.85
C ILE A 332 -21.67 -0.64 -15.37
N ARG A 333 -22.31 -0.79 -16.54
CA ARG A 333 -22.57 -2.10 -17.17
C ARG A 333 -21.48 -2.53 -18.16
N ASN A 334 -20.55 -1.64 -18.50
CA ASN A 334 -19.48 -1.93 -19.45
C ASN A 334 -18.26 -2.56 -18.75
N SER A 335 -17.85 -3.76 -19.18
CA SER A 335 -16.72 -4.49 -18.57
C SER A 335 -15.37 -3.92 -18.93
N ASP A 336 -15.33 -3.13 -19.99
CA ASP A 336 -14.10 -2.58 -20.53
C ASP A 336 -13.76 -1.23 -19.85
N VAL A 337 -14.67 -0.71 -19.01
CA VAL A 337 -14.40 0.48 -18.20
C VAL A 337 -13.46 0.11 -17.05
N PRO A 338 -12.35 0.85 -16.87
CA PRO A 338 -11.44 0.65 -15.75
C PRO A 338 -12.19 0.57 -14.40
N TYR A 339 -11.85 -0.44 -13.59
CA TYR A 339 -12.62 -0.73 -12.39
C TYR A 339 -12.63 0.43 -11.39
N GLN A 340 -11.59 1.28 -11.36
CA GLN A 340 -11.55 2.43 -10.47
C GLN A 340 -12.63 3.47 -10.82
N LEU A 341 -12.86 3.74 -12.11
CA LEU A 341 -13.93 4.65 -12.53
C LEU A 341 -15.30 4.07 -12.18
N SER A 342 -15.56 2.81 -12.51
CA SER A 342 -16.85 2.17 -12.16
C SER A 342 -17.07 2.13 -10.64
N MET A 343 -16.02 1.83 -9.85
CA MET A 343 -16.05 1.86 -8.39
C MET A 343 -16.43 3.25 -7.86
N VAL A 344 -15.75 4.31 -8.32
CA VAL A 344 -15.99 5.71 -7.91
C VAL A 344 -17.44 6.13 -8.18
N ILE A 345 -17.96 5.82 -9.37
CA ILE A 345 -19.34 6.14 -9.75
C ILE A 345 -20.33 5.34 -8.88
N LEU A 346 -20.11 4.05 -8.67
CA LEU A 346 -20.98 3.20 -7.84
C LEU A 346 -20.98 3.63 -6.37
N GLU A 347 -19.84 4.06 -5.83
CA GLU A 347 -19.76 4.62 -4.48
C GLU A 347 -20.58 5.92 -4.36
N SER A 348 -20.54 6.78 -5.38
CA SER A 348 -21.32 8.03 -5.41
C SER A 348 -22.83 7.82 -5.43
N LEU A 349 -23.30 6.65 -5.91
CA LEU A 349 -24.71 6.32 -5.92
C LEU A 349 -25.25 5.93 -4.53
N LYS A 350 -24.39 5.47 -3.62
CA LYS A 350 -24.81 4.89 -2.34
C LYS A 350 -25.61 5.90 -1.50
N GLY A 351 -26.85 5.55 -1.18
CA GLY A 351 -27.73 6.39 -0.37
C GLY A 351 -28.43 7.53 -1.13
N THR A 352 -28.37 7.53 -2.47
CA THR A 352 -29.04 8.56 -3.29
C THR A 352 -30.39 8.07 -3.83
N ASP A 353 -31.30 9.02 -4.12
CA ASP A 353 -32.61 8.73 -4.72
C ASP A 353 -32.46 8.08 -6.12
N LEU A 354 -31.42 8.44 -6.87
CA LEU A 354 -31.15 7.85 -8.18
C LEU A 354 -30.90 6.34 -8.07
N ALA A 355 -30.10 5.90 -7.09
CA ALA A 355 -29.83 4.49 -6.88
C ALA A 355 -31.11 3.68 -6.60
N ALA A 356 -32.08 4.26 -5.88
CA ALA A 356 -33.38 3.64 -5.64
C ALA A 356 -34.17 3.39 -6.95
N SER A 357 -33.98 4.22 -7.96
CA SER A 357 -34.58 4.05 -9.31
C SER A 357 -33.79 3.11 -10.25
N MET A 358 -32.64 2.60 -9.80
CA MET A 358 -31.69 1.80 -10.60
C MET A 358 -31.49 0.38 -10.05
N ARG A 359 -32.48 -0.14 -9.31
CA ARG A 359 -32.43 -1.45 -8.65
C ARG A 359 -32.02 -2.58 -9.59
N GLU A 360 -32.68 -2.70 -10.74
CA GLU A 360 -32.42 -3.79 -11.69
C GLU A 360 -31.06 -3.65 -12.38
N GLU A 361 -30.62 -2.42 -12.67
CA GLU A 361 -29.32 -2.15 -13.27
C GLU A 361 -28.18 -2.48 -12.29
N LEU A 362 -28.30 -2.07 -11.01
CA LEU A 362 -27.33 -2.42 -9.97
C LEU A 362 -27.27 -3.93 -9.75
N ARG A 363 -28.42 -4.61 -9.72
CA ARG A 363 -28.52 -6.07 -9.63
C ARG A 363 -27.81 -6.75 -10.81
N ALA A 364 -27.98 -6.23 -12.03
CA ALA A 364 -27.31 -6.76 -13.22
C ALA A 364 -25.78 -6.63 -13.13
N VAL A 365 -25.25 -5.55 -12.55
CA VAL A 365 -23.80 -5.40 -12.30
C VAL A 365 -23.31 -6.43 -11.28
N VAL A 366 -24.03 -6.61 -10.16
CA VAL A 366 -23.68 -7.60 -9.12
C VAL A 366 -23.57 -9.02 -9.70
N LEU A 367 -24.46 -9.39 -10.61
CA LEU A 367 -24.50 -10.73 -11.23
C LEU A 367 -23.55 -10.91 -12.42
N ASN A 368 -22.90 -9.85 -12.92
CA ASN A 368 -22.06 -9.96 -14.11
C ASN A 368 -20.63 -10.41 -13.75
N THR A 369 -20.31 -11.67 -13.99
CA THR A 369 -18.99 -12.26 -13.70
C THR A 369 -17.84 -11.69 -14.53
N LYS A 370 -18.12 -10.96 -15.61
CA LYS A 370 -17.10 -10.24 -16.40
C LYS A 370 -16.67 -8.93 -15.74
N MET A 371 -17.45 -8.40 -14.78
CA MET A 371 -17.07 -7.22 -14.01
C MET A 371 -15.99 -7.56 -13.00
N ALA A 372 -15.09 -6.60 -12.72
CA ALA A 372 -14.18 -6.71 -11.59
C ALA A 372 -14.96 -6.90 -10.27
N TYR A 373 -14.46 -7.79 -9.39
CA TYR A 373 -15.07 -8.09 -8.10
C TYR A 373 -15.41 -6.82 -7.30
N VAL A 374 -14.50 -5.84 -7.30
CA VAL A 374 -14.67 -4.61 -6.52
C VAL A 374 -15.81 -3.73 -7.05
N SER A 375 -15.98 -3.63 -8.37
CA SER A 375 -17.13 -2.93 -8.96
C SER A 375 -18.44 -3.62 -8.59
N ARG A 376 -18.47 -4.96 -8.66
CA ARG A 376 -19.64 -5.74 -8.20
C ARG A 376 -19.93 -5.48 -6.71
N ASP A 377 -18.91 -5.42 -5.87
CA ASP A 377 -19.03 -5.19 -4.42
C ASP A 377 -19.60 -3.79 -4.12
N ARG A 378 -19.15 -2.76 -4.84
CA ARG A 378 -19.71 -1.40 -4.72
C ARG A 378 -21.14 -1.31 -5.23
N ALA A 379 -21.48 -2.01 -6.32
CA ALA A 379 -22.87 -2.11 -6.77
C ALA A 379 -23.76 -2.78 -5.72
N LEU A 380 -23.27 -3.84 -5.07
CA LEU A 380 -23.98 -4.51 -3.98
C LEU A 380 -24.18 -3.58 -2.77
N ALA A 381 -23.16 -2.82 -2.40
CA ALA A 381 -23.25 -1.85 -1.31
C ALA A 381 -24.25 -0.72 -1.61
N ALA A 382 -24.30 -0.22 -2.85
CA ALA A 382 -25.27 0.78 -3.28
C ALA A 382 -26.70 0.21 -3.30
N LEU A 383 -26.87 -0.99 -3.88
CA LEU A 383 -28.16 -1.71 -3.92
C LEU A 383 -28.73 -1.94 -2.51
N ARG A 384 -27.88 -2.27 -1.54
CA ARG A 384 -28.31 -2.52 -0.16
C ARG A 384 -28.95 -1.32 0.51
N VAL A 385 -28.41 -0.13 0.28
CA VAL A 385 -28.98 1.11 0.82
C VAL A 385 -30.22 1.52 0.03
N ALA A 386 -30.18 1.35 -1.29
CA ALA A 386 -31.24 1.79 -2.21
C ALA A 386 -32.49 0.90 -2.20
N SER A 387 -32.35 -0.39 -1.91
CA SER A 387 -33.45 -1.37 -1.93
C SER A 387 -33.42 -2.28 -0.70
N PRO A 388 -33.82 -1.78 0.47
CA PRO A 388 -33.91 -2.59 1.68
C PRO A 388 -34.87 -3.78 1.54
N ASP A 389 -35.83 -3.73 0.62
CA ASP A 389 -36.80 -4.80 0.33
C ASP A 389 -36.30 -5.82 -0.72
N GLU A 390 -35.03 -5.76 -1.14
CA GLU A 390 -34.46 -6.72 -2.08
C GLU A 390 -34.55 -8.17 -1.58
N ASP A 391 -34.75 -9.11 -2.51
CA ASP A 391 -34.70 -10.55 -2.23
C ASP A 391 -33.24 -11.00 -2.09
N TRP A 392 -32.65 -10.67 -0.95
CA TRP A 392 -31.27 -11.01 -0.62
C TRP A 392 -31.01 -12.52 -0.64
N ARG A 393 -32.02 -13.34 -0.30
CA ARG A 393 -31.92 -14.80 -0.37
C ARG A 393 -31.80 -15.26 -1.81
N GLY A 394 -32.72 -14.83 -2.68
CA GLY A 394 -32.70 -15.16 -4.10
C GLY A 394 -31.44 -14.67 -4.80
N LEU A 395 -30.96 -13.45 -4.47
CA LEU A 395 -29.72 -12.92 -5.02
C LEU A 395 -28.49 -13.75 -4.61
N ALA A 396 -28.37 -14.12 -3.33
CA ALA A 396 -27.27 -14.96 -2.85
C ALA A 396 -27.27 -16.35 -3.51
N GLN A 397 -28.45 -16.94 -3.72
CA GLN A 397 -28.58 -18.23 -4.41
C GLN A 397 -28.16 -18.15 -5.88
N LEU A 398 -28.51 -17.06 -6.59
CA LEU A 398 -28.05 -16.84 -7.96
C LEU A 398 -26.52 -16.76 -8.03
N LEU A 399 -25.90 -16.02 -7.11
CA LEU A 399 -24.44 -15.87 -7.04
C LEU A 399 -23.72 -17.20 -6.74
N ILE A 400 -24.29 -18.05 -5.89
CA ILE A 400 -23.73 -19.39 -5.65
C ILE A 400 -23.83 -20.27 -6.90
N ARG A 401 -24.90 -20.16 -7.68
CA ARG A 401 -25.10 -20.96 -8.89
C ARG A 401 -24.07 -20.69 -9.99
N ASP A 402 -23.54 -19.47 -10.06
CA ASP A 402 -22.53 -19.10 -11.07
C ASP A 402 -21.19 -19.82 -10.84
N GLY A 403 -20.92 -20.29 -9.61
CA GLY A 403 -19.82 -21.21 -9.31
C GLY A 403 -18.41 -20.61 -9.32
N ASP A 404 -18.25 -19.30 -9.52
CA ASP A 404 -16.96 -18.62 -9.43
C ASP A 404 -16.68 -18.08 -8.01
N HIS A 405 -15.39 -17.98 -7.69
CA HIS A 405 -14.93 -17.53 -6.36
C HIS A 405 -15.43 -16.13 -5.99
N GLY A 406 -15.51 -15.20 -6.96
CA GLY A 406 -16.00 -13.85 -6.72
C GLY A 406 -17.46 -13.86 -6.28
N SER A 407 -18.32 -14.53 -7.05
CA SER A 407 -19.75 -14.64 -6.74
C SER A 407 -20.01 -15.37 -5.43
N ALA A 408 -19.31 -16.47 -5.15
CA ALA A 408 -19.45 -17.19 -3.90
C ALA A 408 -19.05 -16.32 -2.68
N ARG A 409 -17.97 -15.54 -2.81
CA ARG A 409 -17.54 -14.59 -1.77
C ARG A 409 -18.61 -13.51 -1.53
N MET A 410 -19.24 -13.00 -2.59
CA MET A 410 -20.33 -12.01 -2.46
C MET A 410 -21.56 -12.59 -1.77
N ALA A 411 -21.94 -13.84 -2.10
CA ALA A 411 -23.05 -14.52 -1.44
C ALA A 411 -22.83 -14.67 0.07
N VAL A 412 -21.60 -15.03 0.49
CA VAL A 412 -21.21 -15.05 1.91
C VAL A 412 -21.29 -13.64 2.53
N GLY A 413 -20.87 -12.61 1.81
CA GLY A 413 -21.01 -11.21 2.23
C GLY A 413 -22.47 -10.81 2.47
N ILE A 414 -23.37 -11.15 1.55
CA ILE A 414 -24.82 -10.92 1.69
C ILE A 414 -25.36 -11.64 2.93
N ALA A 415 -25.06 -12.93 3.08
CA ALA A 415 -25.51 -13.71 4.25
C ALA A 415 -24.96 -13.18 5.57
N THR A 416 -23.76 -12.58 5.57
CA THR A 416 -23.15 -11.98 6.76
C THR A 416 -23.79 -10.65 7.13
N ASP A 417 -24.15 -9.81 6.17
CA ASP A 417 -24.68 -8.48 6.42
C ASP A 417 -26.19 -8.49 6.65
N GLU A 418 -26.92 -9.34 5.92
CA GLU A 418 -28.37 -9.52 6.04
C GLU A 418 -28.71 -10.80 6.82
N CYS A 419 -27.87 -11.20 7.78
CA CYS A 419 -27.96 -12.47 8.51
C CYS A 419 -29.36 -12.77 9.06
N ALA A 420 -30.05 -11.78 9.63
CA ALA A 420 -31.42 -11.92 10.14
C ALA A 420 -32.44 -12.37 9.09
N ARG A 421 -32.15 -12.13 7.80
CA ARG A 421 -33.01 -12.55 6.70
C ARG A 421 -32.78 -13.97 6.26
N PHE A 422 -31.75 -14.70 6.69
CA PHE A 422 -31.52 -16.07 6.22
C PHE A 422 -31.97 -17.11 7.26
N THR A 423 -32.29 -18.33 6.82
CA THR A 423 -32.41 -19.46 7.75
C THR A 423 -31.02 -20.01 8.07
N GLY A 424 -30.89 -20.78 9.15
CA GLY A 424 -29.61 -21.42 9.47
C GLY A 424 -29.13 -22.36 8.36
N GLU A 425 -30.06 -23.08 7.73
CA GLU A 425 -29.78 -23.98 6.61
C GLU A 425 -29.24 -23.19 5.41
N GLY A 426 -29.90 -22.10 5.03
CA GLY A 426 -29.45 -21.28 3.89
C GLY A 426 -28.07 -20.66 4.11
N ILE A 427 -27.74 -20.27 5.35
CA ILE A 427 -26.40 -19.79 5.71
C ILE A 427 -25.37 -20.93 5.55
N ALA A 428 -25.67 -22.12 6.04
CA ALA A 428 -24.78 -23.26 5.94
C ALA A 428 -24.56 -23.71 4.48
N GLU A 429 -25.61 -23.72 3.66
CA GLU A 429 -25.53 -24.00 2.21
C GLU A 429 -24.60 -23.01 1.49
N ILE A 430 -24.77 -21.71 1.73
CA ILE A 430 -23.93 -20.66 1.11
C ILE A 430 -22.46 -20.81 1.51
N THR A 431 -22.18 -21.05 2.79
CA THR A 431 -20.79 -21.16 3.25
C THR A 431 -20.12 -22.47 2.84
N ASN A 432 -20.86 -23.58 2.73
CA ASN A 432 -20.35 -24.82 2.16
C ASN A 432 -20.05 -24.66 0.66
N ALA A 433 -20.95 -24.05 -0.10
CA ALA A 433 -20.72 -23.78 -1.52
C ALA A 433 -19.50 -22.87 -1.75
N TYR A 434 -19.28 -21.87 -0.89
CA TYR A 434 -18.05 -21.07 -0.92
C TYR A 434 -16.80 -21.91 -0.69
N ASP A 435 -16.79 -22.80 0.31
CA ASP A 435 -15.61 -23.64 0.59
C ASP A 435 -15.32 -24.62 -0.57
N ASP A 436 -16.36 -25.14 -1.22
CA ASP A 436 -16.24 -26.04 -2.38
C ASP A 436 -15.60 -25.30 -3.57
N VAL A 437 -16.10 -24.11 -3.89
CA VAL A 437 -15.50 -23.23 -4.91
C VAL A 437 -14.06 -22.87 -4.54
N ASN A 438 -13.77 -22.65 -3.26
CA ASN A 438 -12.43 -22.30 -2.80
C ASN A 438 -11.44 -23.49 -2.92
N GLU A 439 -11.88 -24.73 -2.65
CA GLU A 439 -11.08 -25.94 -2.89
C GLU A 439 -10.81 -26.13 -4.39
N ASN A 440 -11.84 -26.01 -5.23
CA ASN A 440 -11.72 -26.18 -6.68
C ASN A 440 -10.86 -25.09 -7.34
N SER A 441 -10.84 -23.87 -6.80
CA SER A 441 -10.04 -22.75 -7.32
C SER A 441 -8.61 -22.69 -6.80
N SER A 442 -8.20 -23.61 -5.90
CA SER A 442 -6.85 -23.64 -5.28
C SER A 442 -6.43 -22.33 -4.59
N ARG A 443 -7.39 -21.45 -4.24
CA ARG A 443 -7.13 -20.19 -3.56
C ARG A 443 -7.08 -20.44 -2.05
N ASN A 444 -5.91 -20.28 -1.42
CA ASN A 444 -5.75 -20.42 0.03
C ASN A 444 -6.15 -19.14 0.81
N LEU A 445 -7.24 -18.48 0.42
CA LEU A 445 -7.77 -17.29 1.09
C LEU A 445 -8.84 -17.71 2.12
N SER A 446 -8.38 -18.09 3.33
CA SER A 446 -9.30 -18.35 4.44
C SER A 446 -9.78 -17.03 5.04
N LEU A 447 -10.91 -16.49 4.56
CA LEU A 447 -11.63 -15.45 5.30
C LEU A 447 -12.08 -16.00 6.66
N GLY A 448 -11.99 -15.21 7.73
CA GLY A 448 -12.60 -15.51 9.03
C GLY A 448 -14.13 -15.44 8.97
N ILE A 449 -14.77 -16.27 8.16
CA ILE A 449 -16.22 -16.29 7.92
C ILE A 449 -16.96 -16.53 9.23
N ALA A 450 -16.57 -17.58 9.98
CA ALA A 450 -17.16 -17.92 11.26
C ALA A 450 -17.06 -16.76 12.27
N TYR A 451 -15.90 -16.07 12.33
CA TYR A 451 -15.68 -14.94 13.23
C TYR A 451 -16.65 -13.77 12.99
N ARG A 452 -16.97 -13.46 11.72
CA ARG A 452 -17.89 -12.35 11.39
C ARG A 452 -19.36 -12.72 11.44
N LEU A 453 -19.67 -13.98 11.13
CA LEU A 453 -21.04 -14.47 10.97
C LEU A 453 -21.65 -14.94 12.29
N LEU A 454 -20.91 -15.72 13.09
CA LEU A 454 -21.43 -16.34 14.32
C LEU A 454 -22.00 -15.33 15.34
N PRO A 455 -21.36 -14.16 15.59
CA PRO A 455 -21.91 -13.17 16.51
C PRO A 455 -23.27 -12.60 16.07
N LYS A 456 -23.59 -12.64 14.77
CA LYS A 456 -24.83 -12.10 14.19
C LYS A 456 -25.96 -13.14 14.09
N MET A 457 -25.64 -14.43 14.13
CA MET A 457 -26.65 -15.50 14.03
C MET A 457 -27.45 -15.65 15.32
N SER A 458 -28.77 -15.80 15.21
CA SER A 458 -29.64 -16.17 16.32
C SER A 458 -29.42 -17.62 16.77
N GLN A 459 -29.92 -17.96 17.96
CA GLN A 459 -29.83 -19.32 18.49
C GLN A 459 -30.56 -20.35 17.60
N GLU A 460 -31.72 -19.98 17.04
CA GLU A 460 -32.46 -20.80 16.07
C GLU A 460 -31.67 -21.01 14.77
N GLN A 461 -31.06 -19.96 14.24
CA GLN A 461 -30.23 -20.03 13.03
C GLN A 461 -29.01 -20.92 13.25
N ARG A 462 -28.33 -20.84 14.40
CA ARG A 462 -27.20 -21.73 14.69
C ARG A 462 -27.66 -23.18 14.78
N ASN A 463 -28.78 -23.45 15.45
CA ASN A 463 -29.33 -24.81 15.56
C ASN A 463 -29.61 -25.42 14.19
N ALA A 464 -30.30 -24.67 13.31
CA ALA A 464 -30.59 -25.08 11.95
C ALA A 464 -29.31 -25.31 11.10
N ALA A 465 -28.31 -24.44 11.22
CA ALA A 465 -27.04 -24.57 10.49
C ALA A 465 -26.24 -25.82 10.90
N LEU A 466 -26.25 -26.18 12.19
CA LEU A 466 -25.55 -27.36 12.72
C LEU A 466 -25.96 -28.66 12.03
N ALA A 467 -27.26 -28.82 11.75
CA ALA A 467 -27.76 -30.00 11.04
C ALA A 467 -27.19 -30.11 9.63
N VAL A 468 -27.09 -28.97 8.91
CA VAL A 468 -26.55 -28.94 7.54
C VAL A 468 -25.04 -29.22 7.54
N TYR A 469 -24.25 -28.54 8.38
CA TYR A 469 -22.81 -28.80 8.48
C TYR A 469 -22.51 -30.26 8.86
N ALA A 470 -23.23 -30.82 9.82
CA ALA A 470 -23.04 -32.20 10.24
C ALA A 470 -23.39 -33.22 9.14
N SER A 471 -24.46 -32.95 8.38
CA SER A 471 -24.89 -33.83 7.29
C SER A 471 -23.92 -33.83 6.10
N ALA A 472 -23.21 -32.72 5.87
CA ALA A 472 -22.19 -32.58 4.84
C ALA A 472 -20.88 -33.34 5.14
N LEU A 473 -20.63 -33.74 6.39
CA LEU A 473 -19.46 -34.56 6.73
C LEU A 473 -19.62 -36.01 6.24
N PRO A 474 -18.58 -36.61 5.61
CA PRO A 474 -18.62 -38.00 5.18
C PRO A 474 -18.55 -38.96 6.38
N ASN A 475 -18.97 -40.22 6.15
CA ASN A 475 -18.83 -41.28 7.16
C ASN A 475 -17.36 -41.68 7.38
N GLU A 476 -16.49 -41.48 6.37
CA GLU A 476 -15.04 -41.71 6.46
C GLU A 476 -14.38 -40.71 7.42
N ARG A 477 -13.59 -41.22 8.37
CA ARG A 477 -13.03 -40.42 9.49
C ARG A 477 -11.57 -40.01 9.29
N TYR A 478 -10.75 -40.80 8.59
CA TYR A 478 -9.29 -40.59 8.63
C TYR A 478 -8.70 -40.01 7.34
N ASN A 479 -9.40 -40.11 6.20
CA ASN A 479 -8.94 -39.58 4.91
C ASN A 479 -9.83 -38.43 4.39
N ARG A 480 -9.64 -37.21 4.92
CA ARG A 480 -10.45 -36.02 4.60
C ARG A 480 -9.72 -35.02 3.72
N THR A 481 -10.42 -34.46 2.74
CA THR A 481 -9.96 -33.32 1.93
C THR A 481 -9.89 -32.03 2.77
N PRO A 482 -9.11 -31.02 2.35
CA PRO A 482 -9.11 -29.69 2.98
C PRO A 482 -10.51 -29.06 3.12
N TYR A 483 -11.39 -29.20 2.11
CA TYR A 483 -12.79 -28.74 2.17
C TYR A 483 -13.57 -29.37 3.33
N VAL A 484 -13.52 -30.69 3.47
CA VAL A 484 -14.25 -31.39 4.54
C VAL A 484 -13.76 -30.94 5.92
N ARG A 485 -12.45 -30.69 6.07
CA ARG A 485 -11.87 -30.15 7.31
C ARG A 485 -12.41 -28.74 7.63
N LYS A 486 -12.66 -27.91 6.61
CA LYS A 486 -13.24 -26.56 6.80
C LYS A 486 -14.69 -26.60 7.27
N ILE A 487 -15.49 -27.51 6.73
CA ILE A 487 -16.86 -27.75 7.21
C ILE A 487 -16.84 -28.23 8.67
N GLU A 488 -15.94 -29.15 9.00
CA GLU A 488 -15.77 -29.67 10.35
C GLU A 488 -15.36 -28.56 11.35
N GLU A 489 -14.39 -27.71 10.99
CA GLU A 489 -14.03 -26.52 11.79
C GLU A 489 -15.25 -25.62 12.04
N ARG A 490 -16.03 -25.33 10.99
CA ARG A 490 -17.21 -24.46 11.08
C ARG A 490 -18.35 -25.06 11.91
N LEU A 491 -18.55 -26.37 11.82
CA LEU A 491 -19.49 -27.11 12.67
C LEU A 491 -19.15 -26.92 14.15
N LEU A 492 -17.88 -27.10 14.51
CA LEU A 492 -17.43 -27.01 15.90
C LEU A 492 -17.48 -25.58 16.44
N ASP A 493 -17.07 -24.59 15.65
CA ASP A 493 -17.17 -23.18 16.03
C ASP A 493 -18.64 -22.75 16.23
N THR A 494 -19.54 -23.19 15.34
CA THR A 494 -20.98 -22.94 15.44
C THR A 494 -21.58 -23.61 16.69
N LEU A 495 -21.17 -24.85 16.96
CA LEU A 495 -21.66 -25.63 18.10
C LEU A 495 -21.21 -25.00 19.41
N LYS A 496 -19.94 -24.63 19.51
CA LYS A 496 -19.40 -23.90 20.66
C LYS A 496 -20.20 -22.63 20.91
N ALA A 497 -20.37 -21.79 19.89
CA ALA A 497 -21.12 -20.53 20.02
C ALA A 497 -22.59 -20.75 20.41
N TYR A 498 -23.25 -21.80 19.89
CA TYR A 498 -24.62 -22.17 20.25
C TYR A 498 -24.71 -22.54 21.75
N LEU A 499 -23.77 -23.33 22.25
CA LEU A 499 -23.72 -23.79 23.64
C LEU A 499 -23.34 -22.67 24.61
N GLU A 500 -22.35 -21.84 24.27
CA GLU A 500 -21.90 -20.69 25.11
C GLU A 500 -23.01 -19.67 25.35
N GLN A 501 -23.91 -19.48 24.38
CA GLN A 501 -25.03 -18.56 24.48
C GLN A 501 -26.30 -19.21 25.04
N GLY A 502 -26.18 -20.36 25.72
CA GLY A 502 -27.28 -21.00 26.44
C GLY A 502 -28.12 -21.97 25.61
N GLY A 503 -27.61 -22.49 24.49
CA GLY A 503 -28.26 -23.55 23.72
C GLY A 503 -28.46 -24.81 24.56
N GLN A 504 -29.65 -25.42 24.45
CA GLN A 504 -30.01 -26.64 25.16
C GLN A 504 -30.39 -27.76 24.17
N PRO A 505 -29.42 -28.32 23.43
CA PRO A 505 -29.69 -29.41 22.53
C PRO A 505 -29.96 -30.69 23.33
N SER A 506 -30.83 -31.55 22.80
CA SER A 506 -31.00 -32.90 23.29
C SER A 506 -29.73 -33.73 23.04
N ALA A 507 -29.57 -34.81 23.81
CA ALA A 507 -28.50 -35.78 23.56
C ALA A 507 -28.55 -36.34 22.12
N ARG A 508 -29.75 -36.49 21.54
CA ARG A 508 -29.92 -37.00 20.17
C ARG A 508 -29.41 -36.02 19.12
N GLU A 509 -29.68 -34.74 19.28
CA GLU A 509 -29.17 -33.70 18.37
C GLU A 509 -27.65 -33.60 18.45
N LEU A 510 -27.08 -33.56 19.66
CA LEU A 510 -25.63 -33.57 19.85
C LEU A 510 -24.97 -34.80 19.21
N TRP A 511 -25.58 -35.98 19.35
CA TRP A 511 -25.06 -37.21 18.72
C TRP A 511 -25.05 -37.09 17.21
N GLN A 512 -26.16 -36.62 16.63
CA GLN A 512 -26.27 -36.46 15.17
C GLN A 512 -25.23 -35.49 14.62
N TRP A 513 -24.93 -34.41 15.35
CA TRP A 513 -23.92 -33.43 14.93
C TRP A 513 -22.49 -33.96 15.09
N LEU A 514 -22.17 -34.58 16.22
CA LEU A 514 -20.79 -34.92 16.59
C LEU A 514 -20.31 -36.27 16.07
N ARG A 515 -21.19 -37.24 15.76
CA ARG A 515 -20.76 -38.62 15.43
C ARG A 515 -19.75 -38.72 14.28
N ARG A 516 -19.72 -37.74 13.37
CA ARG A 516 -18.80 -37.65 12.23
C ARG A 516 -17.57 -36.75 12.49
N VAL A 517 -17.36 -36.22 13.68
CA VAL A 517 -16.18 -35.38 14.02
C VAL A 517 -14.94 -36.24 14.33
N THR A 518 -13.75 -35.70 14.10
CA THR A 518 -12.43 -36.36 14.13
C THR A 518 -11.38 -35.56 14.91
N ARG A 519 -10.23 -36.20 15.18
CA ARG A 519 -9.14 -35.67 16.03
C ARG A 519 -8.23 -34.63 15.36
N TYR A 520 -8.09 -34.63 14.02
CA TYR A 520 -7.15 -33.75 13.30
C TYR A 520 -7.69 -32.32 13.14
N GLN A 521 -7.60 -31.56 14.23
CA GLN A 521 -8.09 -30.19 14.34
C GLN A 521 -6.91 -29.19 14.23
N TYR A 522 -6.49 -28.86 13.02
CA TYR A 522 -5.31 -27.99 12.81
C TYR A 522 -5.52 -26.54 13.30
N ARG A 523 -6.78 -26.09 13.50
CA ARG A 523 -7.10 -24.69 13.89
C ARG A 523 -8.21 -24.47 14.92
N SER A 524 -8.95 -25.48 15.41
CA SER A 524 -10.01 -25.25 16.42
C SER A 524 -9.43 -25.16 17.84
N GLN A 525 -8.69 -24.08 18.13
CA GLN A 525 -7.94 -23.93 19.37
C GLN A 525 -8.81 -23.92 20.66
N GLY A 526 -10.14 -23.75 20.55
CA GLY A 526 -11.04 -23.61 21.70
C GLY A 526 -12.04 -24.74 21.99
N TRP A 527 -12.34 -25.66 21.06
CA TRP A 527 -13.43 -26.64 21.23
C TRP A 527 -13.13 -27.69 22.32
N GLN A 528 -11.91 -28.24 22.34
CA GLN A 528 -11.55 -29.30 23.29
C GLN A 528 -11.62 -28.80 24.74
N ALA A 529 -11.04 -27.64 25.03
CA ALA A 529 -11.10 -27.04 26.37
C ALA A 529 -12.54 -26.71 26.79
N PHE A 530 -13.33 -26.09 25.91
CA PHE A 530 -14.73 -25.74 26.18
C PHE A 530 -15.60 -26.97 26.45
N SER A 531 -15.51 -27.99 25.59
CA SER A 531 -16.36 -29.18 25.68
C SER A 531 -16.07 -30.02 26.92
N VAL A 532 -14.82 -30.09 27.39
CA VAL A 532 -14.48 -30.72 28.68
C VAL A 532 -15.23 -30.07 29.83
N GLN A 533 -15.20 -28.74 29.92
CA GLN A 533 -15.93 -28.01 30.96
C GLN A 533 -17.44 -28.22 30.82
N TYR A 534 -17.99 -28.03 29.62
CA TYR A 534 -19.43 -28.08 29.36
C TYR A 534 -20.08 -29.42 29.76
N PHE A 535 -19.43 -30.54 29.40
CA PHE A 535 -19.95 -31.88 29.70
C PHE A 535 -19.69 -32.32 31.15
N ASN A 536 -18.63 -31.82 31.80
CA ASN A 536 -18.38 -32.08 33.22
C ASN A 536 -19.44 -31.42 34.12
N GLU A 537 -19.89 -30.22 33.77
CA GLU A 537 -20.97 -29.50 34.49
C GLU A 537 -22.35 -30.14 34.24
N ARG A 538 -22.51 -30.99 33.21
CA ARG A 538 -23.78 -31.58 32.77
C ARG A 538 -23.70 -33.11 32.62
N PRO A 539 -23.45 -33.86 33.72
CA PRO A 539 -23.24 -35.30 33.66
C PRO A 539 -24.46 -36.07 33.13
N GLY A 540 -25.69 -35.58 33.36
CA GLY A 540 -26.91 -36.20 32.82
C GLY A 540 -26.95 -36.22 31.29
N LEU A 541 -26.74 -35.04 30.68
CA LEU A 541 -26.68 -34.89 29.22
C LEU A 541 -25.52 -35.70 28.62
N ARG A 542 -24.34 -35.64 29.26
CA ARG A 542 -23.16 -36.42 28.86
C ARG A 542 -23.47 -37.92 28.83
N ARG A 543 -24.08 -38.45 29.88
CA ARG A 543 -24.43 -39.88 29.97
C ARG A 543 -25.50 -40.28 28.96
N GLU A 544 -26.49 -39.42 28.72
CA GLU A 544 -27.51 -39.68 27.70
C GLU A 544 -26.90 -39.74 26.30
N LEU A 545 -25.98 -38.83 25.98
CA LEU A 545 -25.25 -38.80 24.72
C LEU A 545 -24.35 -40.04 24.55
N GLN A 546 -23.61 -40.41 25.60
CA GLN A 546 -22.84 -41.65 25.64
C GLN A 546 -23.73 -42.88 25.41
N SER A 547 -24.93 -42.91 26.02
CA SER A 547 -25.89 -44.02 25.84
C SER A 547 -26.33 -44.17 24.39
N LEU A 548 -26.55 -43.06 23.68
CA LEU A 548 -26.88 -43.06 22.25
C LEU A 548 -25.72 -43.58 21.41
N ALA A 549 -24.50 -43.14 21.68
CA ALA A 549 -23.29 -43.63 21.00
C ALA A 549 -23.12 -45.15 21.14
N LEU A 550 -23.35 -45.65 22.36
CA LEU A 550 -23.26 -47.07 22.71
C LEU A 550 -24.41 -47.91 22.12
N ALA A 551 -25.56 -47.30 21.83
CA ALA A 551 -26.70 -47.96 21.19
C ALA A 551 -26.56 -48.03 19.66
N ASP A 552 -26.02 -46.99 19.01
CA ASP A 552 -25.88 -46.88 17.55
C ASP A 552 -24.76 -47.79 16.98
N SER A 553 -23.89 -48.32 17.84
CA SER A 553 -22.71 -49.10 17.44
C SER A 553 -22.56 -50.39 18.24
N PHE A 554 -23.08 -51.54 17.80
CA PHE A 554 -22.58 -52.89 18.16
C PHE A 554 -23.24 -53.96 17.28
N PRO A 555 -22.44 -54.82 16.60
CA PRO A 555 -21.69 -55.87 17.33
C PRO A 555 -20.14 -55.78 17.41
N ASP A 556 -19.40 -55.09 16.52
CA ASP A 556 -17.91 -55.28 16.46
C ASP A 556 -17.00 -54.12 16.96
N VAL A 557 -17.52 -52.94 17.34
CA VAL A 557 -16.70 -51.69 17.49
C VAL A 557 -16.60 -51.15 18.92
N GLY A 558 -17.17 -51.83 19.90
CA GLY A 558 -17.29 -51.35 21.28
C GLY A 558 -16.07 -50.82 21.98
N ARG A 559 -14.97 -51.55 21.85
CA ARG A 559 -13.70 -51.22 22.49
C ARG A 559 -13.10 -49.91 21.97
N MET A 560 -13.44 -49.51 20.75
CA MET A 560 -12.98 -48.25 20.14
C MET A 560 -13.91 -47.07 20.46
N MET A 561 -15.08 -47.30 21.05
CA MET A 561 -16.06 -46.24 21.26
C MET A 561 -15.57 -45.14 22.21
N ASN A 562 -14.78 -45.45 23.26
CA ASN A 562 -14.21 -44.41 24.12
C ASN A 562 -13.26 -43.49 23.35
N ILE A 563 -12.46 -44.10 22.46
CA ILE A 563 -11.50 -43.39 21.62
C ILE A 563 -12.27 -42.49 20.65
N TYR A 564 -13.35 -43.00 20.05
CA TYR A 564 -14.19 -42.20 19.16
C TYR A 564 -14.92 -41.07 19.87
N LEU A 565 -15.40 -41.28 21.10
CA LEU A 565 -15.96 -40.22 21.94
C LEU A 565 -14.90 -39.16 22.23
N GLY A 566 -13.68 -39.58 22.58
CA GLY A 566 -12.53 -38.69 22.81
C GLY A 566 -12.11 -37.90 21.56
N ASP A 567 -12.12 -38.53 20.38
CA ASP A 567 -11.84 -37.88 19.10
C ASP A 567 -12.88 -36.80 18.76
N MET A 568 -14.16 -37.02 19.11
CA MET A 568 -15.23 -36.02 18.95
C MET A 568 -15.07 -34.85 19.94
N SER A 569 -14.81 -35.19 21.20
CA SER A 569 -14.58 -34.25 22.30
C SER A 569 -13.96 -34.98 23.50
N SER A 570 -12.88 -34.43 24.03
CA SER A 570 -12.26 -34.93 25.27
C SER A 570 -13.24 -34.99 26.45
N GLY A 571 -14.28 -34.13 26.46
CA GLY A 571 -15.33 -34.10 27.48
C GLY A 571 -16.34 -35.25 27.43
N LEU A 572 -16.37 -36.03 26.34
CA LEU A 572 -17.25 -37.19 26.19
C LEU A 572 -16.61 -38.53 26.57
N THR A 573 -15.29 -38.53 26.75
CA THR A 573 -14.53 -39.68 27.25
C THR A 573 -15.19 -40.21 28.52
N LEU A 574 -15.46 -41.52 28.58
CA LEU A 574 -16.12 -42.14 29.72
C LEU A 574 -15.27 -41.95 30.98
N GLN A 575 -15.85 -41.30 31.98
CA GLN A 575 -15.28 -41.22 33.32
C GLN A 575 -15.75 -42.39 34.17
N GLU A 576 -15.05 -42.64 35.28
CA GLU A 576 -15.42 -43.71 36.21
C GLU A 576 -16.89 -43.64 36.66
N SER A 577 -17.39 -42.44 36.96
CA SER A 577 -18.79 -42.28 37.36
C SER A 577 -19.80 -42.57 36.22
N ASP A 578 -19.40 -42.42 34.96
CA ASP A 578 -20.22 -42.76 33.80
C ASP A 578 -20.23 -44.27 33.57
N LEU A 579 -19.08 -44.93 33.74
CA LEU A 579 -18.95 -46.39 33.67
C LEU A 579 -19.86 -47.07 34.70
N ALA A 580 -19.85 -46.58 35.95
CA ALA A 580 -20.75 -47.06 37.00
C ALA A 580 -22.23 -46.89 36.61
N PHE A 581 -22.60 -45.72 36.08
CA PHE A 581 -23.96 -45.43 35.64
C PHE A 581 -24.42 -46.34 34.49
N HIS A 582 -23.60 -46.49 33.44
CA HIS A 582 -23.95 -47.32 32.28
C HIS A 582 -24.07 -48.80 32.64
N LEU A 583 -23.24 -49.30 33.55
CA LEU A 583 -23.39 -50.66 34.09
C LEU A 583 -24.73 -50.87 34.81
N GLU A 584 -25.17 -49.91 35.63
CA GLU A 584 -26.49 -49.98 36.29
C GLU A 584 -27.63 -49.93 35.28
N ALA A 585 -27.53 -49.06 34.28
CA ALA A 585 -28.52 -48.93 33.21
C ALA A 585 -28.62 -50.20 32.34
N LEU A 586 -27.49 -50.88 32.10
CA LEU A 586 -27.43 -52.14 31.34
C LEU A 586 -28.15 -53.27 32.06
N VAL A 587 -27.90 -53.44 33.36
CA VAL A 587 -28.56 -54.48 34.16
C VAL A 587 -30.09 -54.30 34.15
N ALA A 588 -30.57 -53.06 34.20
CA ALA A 588 -32.00 -52.77 34.14
C ALA A 588 -32.66 -53.17 32.80
N LYS A 589 -31.88 -53.35 31.73
CA LYS A 589 -32.33 -53.70 30.37
C LYS A 589 -31.91 -55.11 29.93
N GLU A 590 -31.36 -55.92 30.83
CA GLU A 590 -30.80 -57.24 30.53
C GLU A 590 -31.74 -58.13 29.72
N TYR A 591 -33.02 -58.22 30.11
CA TYR A 591 -34.00 -59.07 29.42
C TYR A 591 -34.42 -58.54 28.03
N GLN A 592 -33.99 -57.34 27.65
CA GLN A 592 -34.27 -56.70 26.35
C GLN A 592 -33.08 -56.76 25.40
N LEU A 593 -31.92 -57.24 25.86
CA LEU A 593 -30.65 -57.20 25.13
C LEU A 593 -30.09 -58.62 24.95
N ASN A 594 -30.09 -59.11 23.71
CA ASN A 594 -29.51 -60.42 23.38
C ASN A 594 -27.98 -60.46 23.55
N ASP A 595 -27.34 -59.29 23.58
CA ASP A 595 -25.89 -59.07 23.73
C ASP A 595 -25.51 -58.45 25.08
N PHE A 596 -26.38 -58.58 26.10
CA PHE A 596 -26.18 -57.99 27.43
C PHE A 596 -24.80 -58.32 28.04
N ILE A 597 -24.42 -59.59 28.01
CA ILE A 597 -23.18 -60.10 28.60
C ILE A 597 -21.96 -59.48 27.92
N GLU A 598 -21.98 -59.32 26.60
CA GLU A 598 -20.89 -58.73 25.82
C GLU A 598 -20.74 -57.23 26.10
N ARG A 599 -21.85 -56.48 26.11
CA ARG A 599 -21.87 -55.05 26.45
C ARG A 599 -21.38 -54.79 27.86
N TRP A 600 -21.84 -55.60 28.82
CA TRP A 600 -21.40 -55.52 30.21
C TRP A 600 -19.91 -55.84 30.37
N GLY A 601 -19.40 -56.80 29.58
CA GLY A 601 -17.98 -57.14 29.49
C GLY A 601 -17.11 -55.98 29.01
N VAL A 602 -17.52 -55.22 27.98
CA VAL A 602 -16.75 -54.07 27.46
C VAL A 602 -16.57 -52.97 28.52
N PHE A 603 -17.61 -52.61 29.28
CA PHE A 603 -17.46 -51.63 30.36
C PHE A 603 -16.60 -52.14 31.50
N SER A 604 -16.76 -53.41 31.86
CA SER A 604 -15.95 -54.05 32.89
C SER A 604 -14.46 -54.07 32.48
N GLU A 605 -14.15 -54.35 31.21
CA GLU A 605 -12.79 -54.24 30.68
C GLU A 605 -12.18 -52.85 30.93
N TRP A 606 -12.89 -51.76 30.62
CA TRP A 606 -12.36 -50.40 30.85
C TRP A 606 -12.20 -50.05 32.34
N ILE A 607 -13.10 -50.54 33.20
CA ILE A 607 -13.05 -50.32 34.64
C ILE A 607 -11.80 -50.97 35.25
N PHE A 608 -11.48 -52.20 34.84
CA PHE A 608 -10.38 -52.97 35.41
C PHE A 608 -9.02 -52.70 34.73
N ILE A 609 -9.00 -52.14 33.51
CA ILE A 609 -7.76 -51.79 32.78
C ILE A 609 -7.25 -50.38 33.16
N ASN A 610 -8.11 -49.42 33.51
CA ASN A 610 -7.70 -48.04 33.78
C ASN A 610 -7.31 -47.81 35.27
N GLN A 611 -6.01 -47.71 35.55
CA GLN A 611 -5.46 -47.64 36.92
C GLN A 611 -5.65 -46.30 37.64
N SER A 612 -6.16 -45.25 36.97
CA SER A 612 -6.34 -43.92 37.56
C SER A 612 -7.71 -43.70 38.22
N PHE A 613 -8.53 -44.75 38.35
CA PHE A 613 -9.88 -44.69 38.92
C PHE A 613 -9.89 -44.89 40.45
N THR A 614 -10.93 -44.39 41.11
CA THR A 614 -11.10 -44.37 42.58
C THR A 614 -11.73 -45.65 43.16
N GLY A 615 -12.24 -46.54 42.32
CA GLY A 615 -12.88 -47.83 42.69
C GLY A 615 -14.41 -47.82 42.70
N LEU A 616 -15.06 -46.72 42.32
CA LEU A 616 -16.52 -46.57 42.29
C LEU A 616 -17.20 -47.52 41.29
N ALA A 617 -16.72 -47.54 40.04
CA ALA A 617 -17.31 -48.38 38.99
C ALA A 617 -16.99 -49.86 39.21
N GLU A 618 -15.81 -50.15 39.74
CA GLU A 618 -15.41 -51.49 40.18
C GLU A 618 -16.37 -52.04 41.24
N ALA A 619 -16.73 -51.24 42.24
CA ALA A 619 -17.67 -51.64 43.28
C ALA A 619 -19.05 -51.98 42.70
N VAL A 620 -19.53 -51.23 41.70
CA VAL A 620 -20.79 -51.50 40.99
C VAL A 620 -20.72 -52.80 40.20
N ALA A 621 -19.67 -52.99 39.38
CA ALA A 621 -19.47 -54.21 38.59
C ALA A 621 -19.43 -55.46 39.48
N ARG A 622 -18.62 -55.43 40.55
CA ARG A 622 -18.52 -56.55 41.50
C ARG A 622 -19.83 -56.81 42.22
N ARG A 623 -20.59 -55.76 42.59
CA ARG A 623 -21.90 -55.91 43.24
C ARG A 623 -22.91 -56.61 42.32
N GLN A 624 -22.93 -56.26 41.03
CA GLN A 624 -23.82 -56.88 40.05
C GLN A 624 -23.44 -58.34 39.76
N ALA A 625 -22.14 -58.66 39.79
CA ALA A 625 -21.63 -60.02 39.59
C ALA A 625 -21.88 -60.98 40.77
N ARG A 626 -22.00 -60.47 42.02
CA ARG A 626 -22.17 -61.29 43.23
C ARG A 626 -23.31 -62.32 43.16
N THR A 627 -24.39 -62.00 42.44
CA THR A 627 -25.57 -62.87 42.32
C THR A 627 -25.74 -63.44 40.92
N ARG A 628 -24.72 -63.32 40.05
CA ARG A 628 -24.76 -63.66 38.61
C ARG A 628 -23.48 -64.39 38.20
N PRO A 629 -23.49 -65.73 38.18
CA PRO A 629 -22.30 -66.54 37.89
C PRO A 629 -21.63 -66.17 36.55
N GLU A 630 -22.42 -65.88 35.53
CA GLU A 630 -21.97 -65.48 34.20
C GLU A 630 -21.19 -64.15 34.18
N LEU A 631 -21.58 -63.16 34.98
CA LEU A 631 -20.87 -61.89 35.08
C LEU A 631 -19.63 -62.01 35.99
N GLN A 632 -19.71 -62.83 37.04
CA GLN A 632 -18.56 -63.13 37.90
C GLN A 632 -17.45 -63.85 37.11
N ALA A 633 -17.82 -64.80 36.25
CA ALA A 633 -16.89 -65.47 35.35
C ALA A 633 -16.19 -64.48 34.41
N LEU A 634 -16.89 -63.44 33.92
CA LEU A 634 -16.32 -62.36 33.11
C LEU A 634 -15.38 -61.44 33.89
N ILE A 635 -15.72 -61.05 35.13
CA ILE A 635 -14.78 -60.30 35.99
C ILE A 635 -13.54 -61.13 36.24
N ASP A 636 -13.71 -62.41 36.61
CA ASP A 636 -12.60 -63.31 36.86
C ASP A 636 -11.79 -63.51 35.57
N GLU A 637 -12.43 -63.58 34.40
CA GLU A 637 -11.74 -63.63 33.11
C GLU A 637 -10.96 -62.34 32.86
N ILE A 638 -11.54 -61.15 33.02
CA ILE A 638 -10.90 -59.84 32.75
C ILE A 638 -9.75 -59.56 33.73
N THR A 639 -9.97 -59.79 35.02
CA THR A 639 -8.97 -59.56 36.07
C THR A 639 -7.85 -60.60 36.06
N ASN A 640 -8.13 -61.83 35.62
CA ASN A 640 -7.11 -62.83 35.35
C ASN A 640 -6.67 -62.84 33.88
N ARG A 641 -7.23 -61.96 33.01
CA ARG A 641 -6.90 -61.92 31.60
C ARG A 641 -5.46 -61.45 31.56
N PRO A 642 -4.53 -62.30 31.11
CA PRO A 642 -3.18 -61.82 30.96
C PRO A 642 -3.27 -60.75 29.84
N PRO A 643 -2.59 -59.58 29.95
CA PRO A 643 -2.83 -58.42 29.09
C PRO A 643 -2.93 -58.81 27.59
N PRO A 644 -3.72 -58.17 26.72
CA PRO A 644 -3.80 -58.50 25.29
C PRO A 644 -2.43 -58.84 24.69
N SER A 645 -2.30 -59.77 23.74
CA SER A 645 -0.95 -60.15 23.25
C SER A 645 -0.14 -58.92 22.85
N TRP A 646 -0.78 -57.90 22.27
CA TRP A 646 -0.13 -56.62 21.95
C TRP A 646 0.31 -55.85 23.19
N GLU A 647 -0.43 -55.81 24.31
CA GLU A 647 -0.11 -55.09 25.56
C GLU A 647 0.82 -55.90 26.47
N ARG A 648 0.75 -57.23 26.42
CA ARG A 648 1.80 -58.15 26.93
C ARG A 648 3.00 -58.15 26.02
N GLU A 649 2.88 -57.86 24.73
CA GLU A 649 3.96 -57.64 23.77
C GLU A 649 4.39 -56.19 23.75
N GLU A 650 3.63 -55.25 24.31
CA GLU A 650 3.91 -53.82 24.48
C GLU A 650 4.60 -53.69 25.82
N GLU A 651 4.10 -54.26 26.92
CA GLU A 651 4.81 -54.42 28.20
C GLU A 651 5.95 -55.42 28.07
N LYS A 652 5.85 -56.54 27.32
CA LYS A 652 7.06 -57.32 27.02
C LYS A 652 7.91 -56.59 26.00
N ARG A 653 7.41 -55.78 25.05
CA ARG A 653 8.30 -54.94 24.23
C ARG A 653 8.95 -53.91 25.10
N GLN A 654 8.26 -53.30 26.04
CA GLN A 654 8.69 -52.18 26.88
C GLN A 654 9.59 -52.73 27.96
N ARG A 655 9.24 -53.80 28.68
CA ARG A 655 10.13 -54.49 29.63
C ARG A 655 11.26 -55.23 28.92
N ARG A 656 11.07 -55.83 27.73
CA ARG A 656 12.20 -56.37 26.94
C ARG A 656 13.02 -55.25 26.37
N TRP A 657 12.45 -54.13 25.95
CA TRP A 657 13.17 -52.97 25.42
C TRP A 657 13.90 -52.31 26.56
N GLU A 658 13.30 -52.03 27.71
CA GLU A 658 13.94 -51.54 28.94
C GLU A 658 14.97 -52.52 29.49
N ALA A 659 14.70 -53.83 29.52
CA ALA A 659 15.68 -54.82 29.94
C ALA A 659 16.80 -54.98 28.89
N GLU A 660 16.49 -54.88 27.60
CA GLU A 660 17.45 -54.90 26.49
C GLU A 660 18.22 -53.60 26.43
N GLN A 661 17.65 -52.44 26.76
CA GLN A 661 18.29 -51.14 26.88
C GLN A 661 19.16 -51.16 28.14
N ARG A 662 18.69 -51.68 29.28
CA ARG A 662 19.53 -51.90 30.47
C ARG A 662 20.67 -52.88 30.17
N ARG A 663 20.43 -53.94 29.39
CA ARG A 663 21.45 -54.92 28.97
C ARG A 663 22.43 -54.31 27.98
N LYS A 664 21.96 -53.60 26.96
CA LYS A 664 22.75 -52.87 25.95
C LYS A 664 23.56 -51.78 26.62
N ASN A 665 22.97 -50.99 27.51
CA ASN A 665 23.66 -49.98 28.32
C ASN A 665 24.71 -50.65 29.21
N LYS A 666 24.41 -51.75 29.91
CA LYS A 666 25.40 -52.48 30.71
C LYS A 666 26.55 -53.03 29.87
N VAL A 667 26.28 -53.53 28.67
CA VAL A 667 27.32 -53.96 27.71
C VAL A 667 28.11 -52.77 27.20
N ARG A 668 27.45 -51.68 26.82
CA ARG A 668 28.06 -50.42 26.37
C ARG A 668 28.97 -49.83 27.44
N TYR A 669 28.50 -49.74 28.68
CA TYR A 669 29.28 -49.27 29.84
C TYR A 669 30.47 -50.16 30.12
N ARG A 670 30.35 -51.49 29.97
CA ARG A 670 31.49 -52.41 30.06
C ARG A 670 32.50 -52.21 28.93
N ASN A 671 32.03 -51.96 27.71
CA ASN A 671 32.90 -51.66 26.57
C ASN A 671 33.68 -50.36 26.81
N PHE A 672 33.03 -49.31 27.30
CA PHE A 672 33.70 -48.07 27.71
C PHE A 672 34.66 -48.29 28.90
N ALA A 673 34.29 -49.13 29.86
CA ALA A 673 35.16 -49.47 30.99
C ALA A 673 36.44 -50.20 30.54
N ALA A 674 36.35 -51.07 29.52
CA ALA A 674 37.50 -51.79 28.98
C ALA A 674 38.52 -50.89 28.28
N ILE A 675 38.07 -49.74 27.76
CA ILE A 675 38.93 -48.74 27.10
C ILE A 675 39.15 -47.50 27.97
N ARG A 676 38.75 -47.52 29.26
CA ARG A 676 38.64 -46.32 30.10
C ARG A 676 39.94 -45.53 30.19
N ASP A 677 41.07 -46.21 30.36
CA ASP A 677 42.37 -45.55 30.52
C ASP A 677 42.86 -44.96 29.19
N VAL A 678 42.71 -45.69 28.07
CA VAL A 678 43.04 -45.22 26.71
C VAL A 678 42.14 -44.07 26.25
N MET A 679 40.87 -44.09 26.67
CA MET A 679 39.90 -43.01 26.47
C MET A 679 40.29 -41.77 27.28
N ARG A 680 40.60 -41.93 28.58
CA ARG A 680 41.04 -40.84 29.47
C ARG A 680 42.29 -40.12 28.95
N GLU A 681 43.21 -40.85 28.35
CA GLU A 681 44.42 -40.30 27.73
C GLU A 681 44.16 -39.63 26.35
N GLY A 682 42.92 -39.60 25.87
CA GLY A 682 42.59 -38.98 24.58
C GLY A 682 43.02 -39.79 23.35
N ARG A 683 43.30 -41.10 23.49
CA ARG A 683 43.84 -41.95 22.41
C ARG A 683 42.77 -42.73 21.63
N HIS A 684 41.60 -42.98 22.21
CA HIS A 684 40.54 -43.77 21.56
C HIS A 684 39.53 -42.88 20.78
N LEU A 685 39.91 -42.43 19.58
CA LEU A 685 39.19 -41.40 18.81
C LEU A 685 37.75 -41.73 18.42
N SER A 686 37.44 -42.98 18.05
CA SER A 686 36.06 -43.36 17.68
C SER A 686 35.09 -43.21 18.87
N ALA A 687 35.48 -43.73 20.03
CA ALA A 687 34.71 -43.57 21.27
C ALA A 687 34.55 -42.09 21.67
N LEU A 688 35.60 -41.29 21.56
CA LEU A 688 35.55 -39.86 21.87
C LEU A 688 34.64 -39.10 20.90
N ASN A 689 34.59 -39.45 19.62
CA ASN A 689 33.64 -38.88 18.67
C ASN A 689 32.18 -39.23 19.01
N ASP A 690 31.90 -40.45 19.47
CA ASP A 690 30.57 -40.82 19.93
C ASP A 690 30.18 -40.03 21.18
N ILE A 691 31.13 -39.84 22.10
CA ILE A 691 30.96 -38.99 23.29
C ILE A 691 30.68 -37.54 22.91
N SER A 692 31.44 -36.96 21.97
CA SER A 692 31.19 -35.61 21.46
C SER A 692 29.80 -35.48 20.81
N THR A 693 29.40 -36.50 20.04
CA THR A 693 28.07 -36.55 19.41
C THR A 693 26.96 -36.61 20.48
N ALA A 694 27.20 -37.33 21.57
CA ALA A 694 26.27 -37.37 22.69
C ALA A 694 26.16 -36.04 23.43
N TYR A 695 27.29 -35.39 23.70
CA TYR A 695 27.34 -34.06 24.34
C TYR A 695 26.47 -33.04 23.58
N MET A 696 26.60 -33.00 22.25
CA MET A 696 25.82 -32.12 21.37
C MET A 696 24.32 -32.50 21.25
N GLY A 697 23.89 -33.62 21.84
CA GLY A 697 22.49 -34.06 21.77
C GLY A 697 22.06 -34.57 20.39
N LEU A 698 22.99 -35.03 19.56
CA LEU A 698 22.72 -35.45 18.18
C LEU A 698 22.20 -36.91 18.06
N PHE A 699 22.06 -37.63 19.18
CA PHE A 699 21.35 -38.91 19.22
C PHE A 699 19.90 -38.71 19.62
N ILE A 700 18.98 -39.34 18.88
CA ILE A 700 17.52 -39.29 19.13
C ILE A 700 17.19 -39.71 20.57
N ASP A 701 17.92 -40.68 21.13
CA ASP A 701 17.65 -41.24 22.45
C ASP A 701 17.99 -40.30 23.63
N ILE A 702 18.68 -39.17 23.40
CA ILE A 702 19.17 -38.26 24.46
C ILE A 702 18.92 -36.76 24.19
N ASN A 703 18.27 -36.41 23.07
CA ASN A 703 18.05 -35.03 22.66
C ASN A 703 17.09 -34.24 23.60
N GLU A 704 16.29 -34.95 24.39
CA GLU A 704 15.41 -34.44 25.45
C GLU A 704 16.11 -34.26 26.81
N ILE A 705 17.36 -34.73 26.96
CA ILE A 705 18.15 -34.46 28.17
C ILE A 705 18.72 -33.06 28.05
N ASP A 706 18.38 -32.15 28.96
CA ASP A 706 18.79 -30.74 28.85
C ASP A 706 20.30 -30.52 29.09
N ASP A 707 20.90 -31.27 30.02
CA ASP A 707 22.31 -31.11 30.41
C ASP A 707 23.29 -31.91 29.52
N PRO A 708 24.27 -31.27 28.84
CA PRO A 708 25.25 -31.96 27.99
C PRO A 708 26.11 -33.01 28.71
N VAL A 709 26.42 -32.79 29.99
CA VAL A 709 27.20 -33.76 30.78
C VAL A 709 26.37 -35.01 31.08
N SER A 710 25.11 -34.83 31.44
CA SER A 710 24.14 -35.91 31.65
C SER A 710 23.91 -36.75 30.39
N ARG A 711 23.97 -36.14 29.20
CA ARG A 711 23.95 -36.87 27.92
C ARG A 711 25.17 -37.78 27.73
N VAL A 712 26.36 -37.29 28.10
CA VAL A 712 27.59 -38.10 28.08
C VAL A 712 27.50 -39.23 29.10
N GLU A 713 27.06 -38.94 30.33
CA GLU A 713 26.87 -39.93 31.38
C GLU A 713 25.91 -41.04 30.95
N TRP A 714 24.83 -40.70 30.26
CA TRP A 714 23.90 -41.69 29.71
C TRP A 714 24.57 -42.63 28.70
N LEU A 715 25.47 -42.11 27.86
CA LEU A 715 26.18 -42.90 26.85
C LEU A 715 27.22 -43.85 27.49
N VAL A 716 28.11 -43.33 28.33
CA VAL A 716 29.29 -44.08 28.83
C VAL A 716 29.09 -44.74 30.19
N GLY A 717 28.07 -44.30 30.94
CA GLY A 717 27.77 -44.73 32.31
C GLY A 717 28.48 -43.87 33.36
N PRO A 718 27.91 -43.72 34.57
CA PRO A 718 28.42 -42.85 35.63
C PRO A 718 29.89 -43.10 35.98
N GLU A 719 30.32 -44.36 36.02
CA GLU A 719 31.69 -44.75 36.39
C GLU A 719 32.75 -44.39 35.33
N ASN A 720 32.33 -44.11 34.09
CA ASN A 720 33.22 -43.78 32.98
C ASN A 720 33.11 -42.30 32.54
N ALA A 721 32.11 -41.56 33.04
CA ALA A 721 31.83 -40.18 32.63
C ALA A 721 33.02 -39.24 32.85
N GLU A 722 33.67 -39.32 34.01
CA GLU A 722 34.86 -38.53 34.34
C GLU A 722 36.02 -38.81 33.36
N ALA A 723 36.30 -40.08 33.07
CA ALA A 723 37.31 -40.48 32.10
C ALA A 723 36.96 -40.04 30.67
N ALA A 724 35.68 -40.03 30.30
CA ALA A 724 35.21 -39.59 28.98
C ALA A 724 35.41 -38.08 28.80
N LEU A 725 35.03 -37.28 29.79
CA LEU A 725 35.20 -35.82 29.77
C LEU A 725 36.69 -35.43 29.80
N GLN A 726 37.50 -36.08 30.63
CA GLN A 726 38.96 -35.89 30.64
C GLN A 726 39.58 -36.28 29.29
N GLY A 727 39.09 -37.35 28.67
CA GLY A 727 39.54 -37.79 27.35
C GLY A 727 39.31 -36.76 26.24
N LEU A 728 38.19 -36.02 26.30
CA LEU A 728 37.92 -34.92 25.36
C LEU A 728 38.94 -33.78 25.53
N ILE A 729 39.25 -33.39 26.77
CA ILE A 729 40.26 -32.35 27.06
C ILE A 729 41.67 -32.85 26.71
N ALA A 730 42.02 -34.10 27.00
CA ALA A 730 43.32 -34.67 26.66
C ALA A 730 43.53 -34.75 25.13
N ALA A 731 42.48 -35.10 24.38
CA ALA A 731 42.53 -35.13 22.92
C ALA A 731 42.74 -33.73 22.31
N CYS A 732 42.38 -32.66 23.02
CA CYS A 732 42.67 -31.28 22.63
C CYS A 732 44.16 -30.91 22.73
N CYS A 733 45.01 -31.73 23.34
CA CYS A 733 46.45 -31.47 23.45
C CYS A 733 47.31 -32.32 22.49
N ARG A 734 46.67 -32.96 21.50
CA ARG A 734 47.35 -33.82 20.53
C ARG A 734 48.11 -33.02 19.48
N THR A 735 49.18 -33.61 18.94
CA THR A 735 50.02 -33.00 17.91
C THR A 735 49.64 -33.38 16.48
N ASP A 736 48.69 -34.30 16.29
CA ASP A 736 48.22 -34.81 15.00
C ASP A 736 46.81 -34.32 14.63
N LEU A 737 46.44 -33.14 15.10
CA LEU A 737 45.16 -32.51 14.77
C LEU A 737 45.09 -32.16 13.27
N PRO A 738 43.93 -32.39 12.61
CA PRO A 738 43.78 -32.10 11.20
C PRO A 738 43.71 -30.59 10.96
N THR A 739 44.38 -30.13 9.89
CA THR A 739 44.30 -28.72 9.47
C THR A 739 42.91 -28.38 8.92
N PRO A 740 42.50 -27.10 8.95
CA PRO A 740 41.22 -26.66 8.37
C PRO A 740 41.02 -27.16 6.92
N ARG A 741 42.06 -27.04 6.08
CA ARG A 741 42.04 -27.52 4.68
C ARG A 741 41.80 -29.02 4.58
N ALA A 742 42.45 -29.81 5.43
CA ALA A 742 42.30 -31.26 5.41
C ALA A 742 40.87 -31.68 5.77
N ILE A 743 40.27 -31.02 6.78
CA ILE A 743 38.88 -31.27 7.21
C ILE A 743 37.91 -30.97 6.08
N ALA A 744 37.97 -29.74 5.53
CA ALA A 744 37.08 -29.31 4.46
C ALA A 744 37.24 -30.14 3.18
N THR A 745 38.47 -30.52 2.81
CA THR A 745 38.72 -31.36 1.63
C THR A 745 38.11 -32.75 1.79
N LEU A 746 38.31 -33.41 2.94
CA LEU A 746 37.77 -34.75 3.19
C LEU A 746 36.23 -34.76 3.12
N GLU A 747 35.59 -33.74 3.68
CA GLU A 747 34.14 -33.60 3.64
C GLU A 747 33.65 -33.30 2.23
N ALA A 748 34.28 -32.37 1.51
CA ALA A 748 33.90 -32.02 0.15
C ALA A 748 34.05 -33.20 -0.84
N THR A 749 35.17 -33.94 -0.80
CA THR A 749 35.46 -34.96 -1.82
C THR A 749 34.93 -36.34 -1.46
N GLU A 750 34.95 -36.72 -0.18
CA GLU A 750 34.61 -38.08 0.27
C GLU A 750 33.35 -38.14 1.15
N ASN A 751 32.75 -37.00 1.52
CA ASN A 751 31.62 -36.93 2.44
C ASN A 751 31.92 -37.63 3.79
N LYS A 752 33.17 -37.51 4.25
CA LYS A 752 33.69 -38.06 5.51
C LYS A 752 34.15 -36.92 6.42
N VAL A 753 34.18 -37.18 7.72
CA VAL A 753 34.60 -36.19 8.74
C VAL A 753 35.72 -36.74 9.60
N TYR A 754 36.65 -35.87 10.02
CA TYR A 754 37.64 -36.23 11.03
C TYR A 754 36.97 -36.29 12.41
N HIS A 755 37.08 -37.43 13.09
CA HIS A 755 36.65 -37.55 14.49
C HIS A 755 37.27 -36.48 15.37
N LEU A 756 38.56 -36.17 15.17
CA LEU A 756 39.28 -35.13 15.91
C LEU A 756 38.67 -33.73 15.77
N ALA A 757 38.03 -33.42 14.64
CA ALA A 757 37.40 -32.12 14.42
C ALA A 757 36.25 -31.88 15.42
N LYS A 758 35.33 -32.84 15.50
CA LYS A 758 34.22 -32.78 16.46
C LYS A 758 34.70 -32.89 17.92
N ILE A 759 35.71 -33.72 18.17
CA ILE A 759 36.30 -33.85 19.51
C ILE A 759 36.91 -32.52 19.98
N ALA A 760 37.65 -31.82 19.12
CA ALA A 760 38.23 -30.52 19.45
C ALA A 760 37.15 -29.46 19.70
N LEU A 761 36.08 -29.43 18.89
CA LEU A 761 34.95 -28.52 19.08
C LEU A 761 34.29 -28.71 20.46
N VAL A 762 33.91 -29.95 20.78
CA VAL A 762 33.28 -30.26 22.06
C VAL A 762 34.25 -30.09 23.23
N GLY A 763 35.54 -30.38 23.04
CA GLY A 763 36.56 -30.15 24.06
C GLY A 763 36.73 -28.66 24.40
N CYS A 764 36.71 -27.78 23.40
CA CYS A 764 36.69 -26.33 23.64
C CYS A 764 35.40 -25.90 24.34
N ALA A 765 34.24 -26.38 23.89
CA ALA A 765 32.95 -26.09 24.53
C ALA A 765 32.92 -26.53 26.01
N LEU A 766 33.46 -27.71 26.30
CA LEU A 766 33.57 -28.27 27.65
C LEU A 766 34.51 -27.44 28.53
N GLN A 767 35.69 -27.06 28.01
CA GLN A 767 36.65 -26.21 28.70
C GLN A 767 36.01 -24.86 29.07
N GLN A 768 35.30 -24.23 28.12
CA GLN A 768 34.59 -22.97 28.35
C GLN A 768 33.45 -23.12 29.37
N ALA A 769 32.65 -24.18 29.28
CA ALA A 769 31.54 -24.45 30.19
C ALA A 769 32.01 -24.71 31.65
N GLN A 770 33.20 -25.26 31.83
CA GLN A 770 33.84 -25.44 33.14
C GLN A 770 34.53 -24.17 33.67
N GLY A 771 34.44 -23.04 32.96
CA GLY A 771 35.08 -21.78 33.33
C GLY A 771 36.60 -21.76 33.09
N GLY A 772 37.13 -22.69 32.28
CA GLY A 772 38.53 -22.73 31.89
C GLY A 772 38.87 -21.75 30.78
N ASP A 773 40.11 -21.25 30.76
CA ASP A 773 40.60 -20.35 29.71
C ASP A 773 40.98 -21.14 28.44
N LEU A 774 40.31 -20.87 27.33
CA LEU A 774 40.59 -21.50 26.03
C LEU A 774 41.99 -21.18 25.50
N LYS A 775 42.62 -20.08 25.93
CA LYS A 775 44.02 -19.74 25.58
C LYS A 775 45.04 -20.78 26.04
N THR A 776 44.66 -21.64 26.98
CA THR A 776 45.53 -22.71 27.49
C THR A 776 45.62 -23.91 26.52
N LEU A 777 44.71 -24.02 25.56
CA LEU A 777 44.73 -25.07 24.54
C LEU A 777 45.67 -24.70 23.38
N PRO A 778 46.28 -25.69 22.69
CA PRO A 778 47.10 -25.41 21.51
C PRO A 778 46.33 -24.67 20.43
N ARG A 779 46.99 -23.75 19.72
CA ARG A 779 46.39 -22.98 18.62
C ARG A 779 45.74 -23.86 17.55
N GLU A 780 46.38 -24.99 17.21
CA GLU A 780 45.84 -25.96 16.25
C GLU A 780 44.49 -26.52 16.68
N THR A 781 44.30 -26.75 17.99
CA THR A 781 43.02 -27.21 18.54
C THR A 781 41.91 -26.19 18.35
N LEU A 782 42.22 -24.92 18.62
CA LEU A 782 41.27 -23.83 18.42
C LEU A 782 40.89 -23.71 16.93
N LEU A 783 41.86 -23.82 16.01
CA LEU A 783 41.61 -23.82 14.56
C LEU A 783 40.76 -25.00 14.10
N THR A 784 41.08 -26.21 14.56
CA THR A 784 40.32 -27.43 14.28
C THR A 784 38.89 -27.31 14.82
N ALA A 785 38.71 -26.77 16.03
CA ALA A 785 37.42 -26.54 16.66
C ALA A 785 36.58 -25.52 15.88
N LEU A 786 37.16 -24.38 15.50
CA LEU A 786 36.48 -23.35 14.71
C LEU A 786 36.07 -23.89 13.33
N THR A 787 36.89 -24.72 12.69
CA THR A 787 36.51 -25.37 11.43
C THR A 787 35.31 -26.29 11.62
N ALA A 788 35.30 -27.06 12.71
CA ALA A 788 34.25 -28.03 13.02
C ALA A 788 32.92 -27.38 13.46
N SER A 789 32.94 -26.11 13.90
CA SER A 789 31.71 -25.39 14.24
C SER A 789 30.83 -25.10 13.02
N GLN A 790 31.40 -25.23 11.81
CA GLN A 790 30.73 -25.02 10.52
C GLN A 790 30.02 -23.65 10.47
N TRP A 791 30.74 -22.58 10.82
CA TRP A 791 30.22 -21.21 10.77
C TRP A 791 28.99 -21.01 11.67
N GLY A 792 29.03 -21.52 12.91
CA GLY A 792 27.98 -21.32 13.90
C GLY A 792 26.75 -22.23 13.76
N LEU A 793 26.79 -23.24 12.88
CA LEU A 793 25.66 -24.17 12.67
C LEU A 793 25.17 -24.82 13.98
N TYR A 794 26.10 -25.08 14.90
CA TYR A 794 25.83 -25.72 16.20
C TYR A 794 25.76 -24.75 17.38
N ALA A 795 25.84 -23.43 17.14
CA ALA A 795 25.86 -22.41 18.18
C ALA A 795 24.45 -22.11 18.71
N ASN A 796 23.98 -22.95 19.63
CA ASN A 796 22.77 -22.71 20.41
C ASN A 796 22.94 -23.34 21.80
N ASP A 797 22.48 -22.67 22.85
CA ASP A 797 22.77 -23.08 24.24
C ASP A 797 22.21 -24.47 24.62
N LYS A 798 21.39 -25.10 23.76
CA LYS A 798 20.97 -26.50 23.90
C LYS A 798 22.04 -27.50 23.43
N MET A 799 22.86 -27.15 22.44
CA MET A 799 23.90 -28.00 21.85
C MET A 799 25.31 -27.60 22.30
N LEU A 800 25.71 -26.34 22.09
CA LEU A 800 27.02 -25.78 22.39
C LEU A 800 26.88 -24.31 22.81
N PRO A 801 27.78 -23.75 23.65
CA PRO A 801 27.70 -22.35 24.05
C PRO A 801 27.58 -21.41 22.83
N SER A 802 26.55 -20.58 22.80
CA SER A 802 26.29 -19.65 21.69
C SER A 802 27.43 -18.64 21.45
N SER A 803 28.30 -18.42 22.45
CA SER A 803 29.48 -17.54 22.37
C SER A 803 30.76 -18.23 21.90
N LEU A 804 30.77 -19.55 21.69
CA LEU A 804 31.99 -20.32 21.43
C LEU A 804 32.72 -19.85 20.16
N ASP A 805 32.02 -19.77 19.03
CA ASP A 805 32.62 -19.38 17.74
C ASP A 805 33.22 -17.98 17.79
N LYS A 806 32.49 -17.02 18.37
CA LYS A 806 32.98 -15.66 18.58
C LYS A 806 34.25 -15.67 19.43
N THR A 807 34.27 -16.44 20.51
CA THR A 807 35.43 -16.56 21.40
C THR A 807 36.62 -17.19 20.65
N LEU A 808 36.40 -18.23 19.85
CA LEU A 808 37.45 -18.86 19.06
C LEU A 808 38.04 -17.91 18.02
N ILE A 809 37.21 -17.12 17.32
CA ILE A 809 37.65 -16.12 16.35
C ILE A 809 38.53 -15.05 17.04
N GLU A 810 38.05 -14.48 18.16
CA GLU A 810 38.79 -13.45 18.93
C GLU A 810 40.12 -13.95 19.52
N LEU A 811 40.29 -15.26 19.68
CA LEU A 811 41.53 -15.87 20.16
C LEU A 811 42.52 -16.24 19.06
N LEU A 812 42.03 -16.44 17.84
CA LEU A 812 42.82 -16.98 16.72
C LEU A 812 43.33 -15.91 15.77
N PHE A 813 42.61 -14.80 15.66
CA PHE A 813 42.81 -13.75 14.67
C PHE A 813 42.63 -12.37 15.33
N ASP A 814 43.60 -11.49 15.11
CA ASP A 814 43.52 -10.11 15.62
C ASP A 814 42.62 -9.24 14.74
N ASP A 815 42.53 -9.56 13.45
CA ASP A 815 41.68 -8.89 12.47
C ASP A 815 41.17 -9.81 11.34
N VAL A 816 40.42 -9.24 10.41
CA VAL A 816 39.81 -9.96 9.28
C VAL A 816 40.82 -10.36 8.21
N GLU A 817 41.94 -9.64 8.07
CA GLU A 817 42.97 -9.96 7.08
C GLU A 817 43.72 -11.24 7.47
N GLU A 818 43.97 -11.43 8.76
CA GLU A 818 44.56 -12.67 9.30
C GLU A 818 43.65 -13.90 9.13
N MET A 819 42.34 -13.72 8.96
CA MET A 819 41.39 -14.80 8.68
C MET A 819 41.45 -15.31 7.24
N GLU A 820 42.11 -14.61 6.30
CA GLU A 820 42.12 -14.98 4.88
C GLU A 820 42.55 -16.44 4.64
N PRO A 821 43.66 -16.95 5.21
CA PRO A 821 44.06 -18.35 5.01
C PRO A 821 43.02 -19.34 5.53
N PHE A 822 42.39 -19.05 6.68
CA PHE A 822 41.34 -19.90 7.26
C PHE A 822 40.09 -19.94 6.39
N ILE A 823 39.66 -18.78 5.89
CA ILE A 823 38.52 -18.67 4.97
C ILE A 823 38.78 -19.46 3.69
N ARG A 824 39.97 -19.33 3.09
CA ARG A 824 40.35 -20.11 1.91
C ARG A 824 40.36 -21.61 2.19
N ASP A 825 40.95 -22.00 3.31
CA ASP A 825 41.08 -23.42 3.67
C ASP A 825 39.75 -24.09 3.95
N THR A 826 38.74 -23.35 4.43
CA THR A 826 37.42 -23.89 4.75
C THR A 826 36.42 -23.79 3.60
N ILE A 827 36.50 -22.75 2.76
CA ILE A 827 35.54 -22.50 1.67
C ILE A 827 35.99 -23.11 0.34
N GLU A 828 37.24 -22.91 -0.08
CA GLU A 828 37.72 -23.30 -1.41
C GLU A 828 37.55 -24.80 -1.72
N PRO A 829 37.77 -25.74 -0.79
CA PRO A 829 37.56 -27.17 -1.06
C PRO A 829 36.13 -27.50 -1.48
N PHE A 830 35.12 -26.87 -0.87
CA PHE A 830 33.72 -27.06 -1.25
C PHE A 830 33.37 -26.29 -2.53
N LEU A 831 33.89 -25.07 -2.65
CA LEU A 831 33.65 -24.18 -3.78
C LEU A 831 34.12 -24.79 -5.11
N PHE A 832 35.36 -25.27 -5.18
CA PHE A 832 35.95 -25.83 -6.39
C PHE A 832 35.69 -27.33 -6.58
N ALA A 833 35.05 -27.99 -5.61
CA ALA A 833 34.46 -29.32 -5.81
C ALA A 833 33.04 -29.26 -6.41
N GLY A 834 32.55 -28.06 -6.77
CA GLY A 834 31.24 -27.87 -7.39
C GLY A 834 30.04 -28.17 -6.47
N LYS A 835 30.18 -28.00 -5.14
CA LYS A 835 29.09 -28.24 -4.20
C LYS A 835 28.05 -27.12 -4.26
N ASN A 836 26.77 -27.47 -4.14
CA ASN A 836 25.68 -26.47 -4.06
C ASN A 836 25.67 -25.74 -2.73
N HIS A 837 25.97 -26.46 -1.64
CA HIS A 837 26.05 -25.90 -0.30
C HIS A 837 27.52 -25.69 0.09
N VAL A 838 27.94 -24.43 0.13
CA VAL A 838 29.28 -24.01 0.57
C VAL A 838 29.11 -23.26 1.89
N MET A 839 29.44 -23.92 3.00
CA MET A 839 29.31 -23.34 4.34
C MET A 839 30.19 -22.09 4.48
N GLY A 840 29.66 -21.03 5.09
CA GLY A 840 30.37 -19.76 5.29
C GLY A 840 30.45 -18.84 4.08
N LEU A 841 30.14 -19.30 2.86
CA LEU A 841 30.21 -18.46 1.65
C LEU A 841 29.29 -17.24 1.75
N SER A 842 28.05 -17.45 2.21
CA SER A 842 27.09 -16.34 2.36
C SER A 842 27.49 -15.35 3.45
N ASP A 843 28.20 -15.80 4.49
CA ASP A 843 28.65 -14.94 5.58
C ASP A 843 29.81 -14.06 5.11
N VAL A 844 30.83 -14.65 4.47
CA VAL A 844 31.99 -13.93 3.93
C VAL A 844 31.60 -12.99 2.79
N MET A 845 30.73 -13.42 1.87
CA MET A 845 30.31 -12.60 0.73
C MET A 845 29.28 -11.53 1.09
N GLY A 846 28.61 -11.64 2.25
CA GLY A 846 27.44 -10.84 2.60
C GLY A 846 27.59 -9.92 3.82
N MET A 847 28.51 -10.18 4.76
CA MET A 847 28.68 -9.33 5.94
C MET A 847 29.66 -8.18 5.67
N GLU A 848 29.30 -6.98 6.11
CA GLU A 848 30.10 -5.76 5.93
C GLU A 848 31.51 -5.88 6.54
N SER A 849 31.66 -6.63 7.63
CA SER A 849 32.96 -6.88 8.27
C SER A 849 33.96 -7.57 7.34
N TYR A 850 33.51 -8.34 6.36
CA TYR A 850 34.37 -9.04 5.40
C TYR A 850 34.52 -8.29 4.07
N ALA A 851 33.95 -7.09 3.90
CA ALA A 851 33.81 -6.44 2.59
C ALA A 851 35.13 -6.30 1.81
N GLY A 852 36.22 -5.87 2.47
CA GLY A 852 37.53 -5.73 1.84
C GLY A 852 38.11 -7.07 1.35
N LEU A 853 38.01 -8.11 2.19
CA LEU A 853 38.46 -9.45 1.85
C LEU A 853 37.57 -10.11 0.79
N ALA A 854 36.25 -9.93 0.89
CA ALA A 854 35.27 -10.43 -0.06
C ALA A 854 35.49 -9.84 -1.46
N ALA A 855 35.79 -8.53 -1.57
CA ALA A 855 36.13 -7.89 -2.83
C ALA A 855 37.34 -8.54 -3.52
N LYS A 856 38.42 -8.78 -2.75
CA LYS A 856 39.63 -9.44 -3.24
C LYS A 856 39.35 -10.88 -3.67
N LEU A 857 38.75 -11.68 -2.77
CA LEU A 857 38.50 -13.11 -3.01
C LEU A 857 37.51 -13.35 -4.15
N ALA A 858 36.48 -12.50 -4.30
CA ALA A 858 35.50 -12.66 -5.35
C ALA A 858 36.15 -12.59 -6.74
N VAL A 859 37.01 -11.60 -7.00
CA VAL A 859 37.73 -11.48 -8.29
C VAL A 859 38.64 -12.69 -8.54
N GLU A 860 39.42 -13.09 -7.53
CA GLU A 860 40.32 -14.24 -7.67
C GLU A 860 39.57 -15.56 -7.93
N TRP A 861 38.51 -15.82 -7.17
CA TRP A 861 37.70 -17.03 -7.31
C TRP A 861 36.98 -17.06 -8.66
N LEU A 862 36.48 -15.93 -9.17
CA LEU A 862 35.82 -15.85 -10.48
C LEU A 862 36.73 -16.23 -11.65
N ALA A 863 38.05 -16.18 -11.51
CA ALA A 863 38.97 -16.70 -12.53
C ALA A 863 38.73 -18.20 -12.78
N ARG A 864 38.40 -18.95 -11.72
CA ARG A 864 38.06 -20.39 -11.71
C ARG A 864 36.56 -20.66 -11.65
N SER A 865 35.73 -19.73 -12.11
CA SER A 865 34.27 -19.85 -12.12
C SER A 865 33.72 -21.11 -12.80
N GLY A 866 34.50 -21.74 -13.68
CA GLY A 866 34.10 -22.98 -14.37
C GLY A 866 34.05 -24.24 -13.50
N GLU A 867 34.64 -24.20 -12.30
CA GLU A 867 34.69 -25.33 -11.36
C GLU A 867 33.59 -25.25 -10.28
N MET A 868 32.80 -24.18 -10.27
CA MET A 868 31.83 -23.87 -9.22
C MET A 868 30.42 -24.37 -9.56
N SER A 869 29.56 -24.49 -8.55
CA SER A 869 28.12 -24.63 -8.77
C SER A 869 27.49 -23.28 -9.13
N VAL A 870 26.33 -23.30 -9.81
CA VAL A 870 25.57 -22.08 -10.17
C VAL A 870 25.21 -21.26 -8.92
N GLN A 871 24.85 -21.94 -7.83
CA GLN A 871 24.48 -21.28 -6.57
C GLN A 871 25.65 -20.54 -5.92
N ALA A 872 26.84 -21.14 -5.90
CA ALA A 872 28.03 -20.50 -5.36
C ALA A 872 28.52 -19.35 -6.25
N LEU A 873 28.51 -19.56 -7.58
CA LEU A 873 28.86 -18.53 -8.55
C LEU A 873 27.97 -17.29 -8.41
N ARG A 874 26.65 -17.47 -8.21
CA ARG A 874 25.72 -16.35 -8.00
C ARG A 874 26.11 -15.47 -6.82
N GLN A 875 26.41 -16.07 -5.66
CA GLN A 875 26.80 -15.32 -4.46
C GLN A 875 28.10 -14.53 -4.68
N ILE A 876 29.08 -15.14 -5.35
CA ILE A 876 30.37 -14.49 -5.63
C ILE A 876 30.20 -13.36 -6.64
N LEU A 877 29.39 -13.55 -7.69
CA LEU A 877 29.10 -12.50 -8.67
C LEU A 877 28.35 -11.32 -8.06
N GLN A 878 27.39 -11.58 -7.16
CA GLN A 878 26.71 -10.53 -6.38
C GLN A 878 27.69 -9.72 -5.53
N ALA A 879 28.60 -10.39 -4.80
CA ALA A 879 29.63 -9.72 -4.03
C ALA A 879 30.61 -8.95 -4.92
N ALA A 880 30.98 -9.51 -6.07
CA ALA A 880 31.88 -8.84 -7.02
C ALA A 880 31.26 -7.55 -7.56
N LEU A 881 29.99 -7.58 -7.96
CA LEU A 881 29.24 -6.41 -8.41
C LEU A 881 29.16 -5.31 -7.35
N ALA A 882 28.98 -5.69 -6.08
CA ALA A 882 28.81 -4.75 -4.98
C ALA A 882 30.14 -4.17 -4.47
N LEU A 883 31.21 -4.95 -4.45
CA LEU A 883 32.42 -4.65 -3.66
C LEU A 883 33.71 -4.51 -4.50
N SER A 884 33.77 -5.03 -5.73
CA SER A 884 35.00 -5.07 -6.52
C SER A 884 35.21 -3.84 -7.40
N ASP A 885 36.45 -3.65 -7.87
CA ASP A 885 36.77 -2.62 -8.86
C ASP A 885 35.99 -2.84 -10.18
N ARG A 886 35.21 -1.84 -10.58
CA ARG A 886 34.32 -1.95 -11.75
C ARG A 886 35.06 -2.18 -13.06
N VAL A 887 36.28 -1.64 -13.22
CA VAL A 887 37.07 -1.80 -14.44
C VAL A 887 37.58 -3.23 -14.54
N ALA A 888 38.18 -3.74 -13.45
CA ALA A 888 38.67 -5.12 -13.39
C ALA A 888 37.55 -6.15 -13.59
N LEU A 889 36.39 -5.93 -12.96
CA LEU A 889 35.22 -6.80 -13.17
C LEU A 889 34.71 -6.73 -14.62
N SER A 890 34.63 -5.54 -15.20
CA SER A 890 34.20 -5.34 -16.59
C SER A 890 35.13 -6.04 -17.59
N ASP A 891 36.44 -5.98 -17.39
CA ASP A 891 37.41 -6.63 -18.27
C ASP A 891 37.37 -8.16 -18.15
N MET A 892 37.16 -8.68 -16.94
CA MET A 892 36.94 -10.12 -16.72
C MET A 892 35.66 -10.61 -17.41
N ILE A 893 34.56 -9.86 -17.29
CA ILE A 893 33.29 -10.16 -17.98
C ILE A 893 33.53 -10.19 -19.49
N ALA A 894 34.20 -9.17 -20.04
CA ALA A 894 34.51 -9.10 -21.47
C ALA A 894 35.32 -10.32 -21.93
N ALA A 895 36.35 -10.71 -21.18
CA ALA A 895 37.17 -11.88 -21.49
C ALA A 895 36.37 -13.19 -21.44
N LYS A 896 35.46 -13.36 -20.45
CA LYS A 896 34.61 -14.55 -20.33
C LYS A 896 33.58 -14.63 -21.47
N LEU A 897 32.90 -13.53 -21.78
CA LEU A 897 31.94 -13.46 -22.90
C LEU A 897 32.62 -13.75 -24.25
N GLN A 898 33.81 -13.17 -24.48
CA GLN A 898 34.57 -13.39 -25.70
C GLN A 898 35.06 -14.84 -25.84
N ALA A 899 35.43 -15.49 -24.74
CA ALA A 899 35.86 -16.89 -24.76
C ALA A 899 34.72 -17.82 -25.18
N GLY A 900 33.48 -17.53 -24.80
CA GLY A 900 32.27 -18.25 -25.24
C GLY A 900 32.19 -19.72 -24.78
N VAL A 901 32.95 -20.11 -23.76
CA VAL A 901 32.98 -21.49 -23.22
C VAL A 901 32.34 -21.51 -21.84
N TRP A 902 31.24 -22.25 -21.71
CA TRP A 902 30.42 -22.29 -20.48
C TRP A 902 30.27 -23.73 -19.97
N PRO A 903 30.40 -23.97 -18.65
CA PRO A 903 30.11 -25.28 -18.07
C PRO A 903 28.66 -25.73 -18.25
N SER A 904 27.72 -24.79 -18.23
CA SER A 904 26.30 -25.01 -18.51
C SER A 904 25.63 -23.75 -19.01
N ALA A 905 24.41 -23.87 -19.57
CA ALA A 905 23.60 -22.73 -20.00
C ALA A 905 23.31 -21.76 -18.82
N GLU A 906 23.15 -22.27 -17.60
CA GLU A 906 22.92 -21.43 -16.41
C GLU A 906 24.14 -20.59 -16.01
N HIS A 907 25.36 -21.07 -16.30
CA HIS A 907 26.56 -20.26 -16.11
C HIS A 907 26.58 -19.10 -17.11
N GLN A 908 26.24 -19.38 -18.37
CA GLN A 908 26.16 -18.37 -19.42
C GLN A 908 25.15 -17.28 -19.06
N THR A 909 23.91 -17.64 -18.69
CA THR A 909 22.85 -16.66 -18.36
C THR A 909 23.25 -15.79 -17.17
N LEU A 910 23.88 -16.37 -16.15
CA LEU A 910 24.31 -15.64 -14.98
C LEU A 910 25.44 -14.64 -15.28
N TRP A 911 26.43 -15.02 -16.11
CA TRP A 911 27.48 -14.10 -16.56
C TRP A 911 26.93 -12.99 -17.46
N CYS A 912 26.00 -13.29 -18.35
CA CYS A 912 25.30 -12.29 -19.17
C CYS A 912 24.47 -11.33 -18.30
N SER A 913 23.80 -11.84 -17.26
CA SER A 913 23.03 -11.03 -16.31
C SER A 913 23.93 -10.03 -15.58
N VAL A 914 25.12 -10.46 -15.17
CA VAL A 914 26.11 -9.56 -14.53
C VAL A 914 26.70 -8.58 -15.52
N ALA A 915 26.92 -8.98 -16.78
CA ALA A 915 27.36 -8.07 -17.84
C ALA A 915 26.35 -6.93 -18.07
N PHE A 916 25.06 -7.27 -18.08
CA PHE A 916 23.97 -6.31 -18.17
C PHE A 916 24.00 -5.30 -17.02
N LEU A 917 24.25 -5.76 -15.79
CA LEU A 917 24.30 -4.90 -14.59
C LEU A 917 25.58 -4.06 -14.52
N ALA A 918 26.73 -4.61 -14.92
CA ALA A 918 28.04 -3.97 -14.80
C ALA A 918 28.37 -2.98 -15.93
N GLY A 919 27.82 -3.16 -17.13
CA GLY A 919 28.21 -2.36 -18.30
C GLY A 919 27.25 -2.48 -19.49
N PHE A 920 26.01 -2.00 -19.33
CA PHE A 920 24.96 -2.11 -20.35
C PHE A 920 25.39 -1.62 -21.74
N ASP A 921 25.92 -0.39 -21.84
CA ASP A 921 26.34 0.16 -23.15
C ASP A 921 27.52 -0.59 -23.77
N LYS A 922 28.47 -1.05 -22.94
CA LYS A 922 29.68 -1.77 -23.40
C LYS A 922 29.34 -3.13 -24.00
N PHE A 923 28.31 -3.79 -23.48
CA PHE A 923 27.94 -5.16 -23.84
C PHE A 923 26.64 -5.26 -24.64
N LYS A 924 26.10 -4.13 -25.11
CA LYS A 924 24.79 -4.04 -25.78
C LYS A 924 24.61 -5.05 -26.92
N GLU A 925 25.64 -5.24 -27.75
CA GLU A 925 25.62 -6.18 -28.89
C GLU A 925 25.40 -7.65 -28.47
N TYR A 926 25.77 -8.03 -27.24
CA TYR A 926 25.53 -9.38 -26.71
C TYR A 926 24.08 -9.60 -26.28
N PHE A 927 23.31 -8.52 -26.07
CA PHE A 927 21.94 -8.61 -25.56
C PHE A 927 20.91 -8.78 -26.70
N ASP A 928 21.21 -8.26 -27.90
CA ASP A 928 20.27 -8.23 -29.03
C ASP A 928 19.88 -9.63 -29.58
N CYS A 929 20.69 -10.68 -29.37
CA CYS A 929 20.40 -12.05 -29.83
C CYS A 929 20.03 -13.05 -28.71
N GLU A 930 20.49 -12.86 -27.48
CA GLU A 930 20.35 -13.85 -26.38
C GLU A 930 19.20 -13.53 -25.39
N PHE A 931 18.68 -12.29 -25.38
CA PHE A 931 17.70 -11.86 -24.37
C PHE A 931 16.24 -12.11 -24.74
N GLN A 932 15.93 -12.28 -26.03
CA GLN A 932 14.55 -12.50 -26.47
C GLN A 932 14.04 -13.87 -25.99
N ASN A 933 12.98 -13.87 -25.18
CA ASN A 933 12.25 -15.04 -24.69
C ASN A 933 13.00 -16.00 -23.73
N ASN A 934 14.12 -15.58 -23.12
CA ASN A 934 14.84 -16.42 -22.16
C ASN A 934 14.39 -16.17 -20.70
N TYR A 935 13.42 -16.95 -20.21
CA TYR A 935 12.94 -16.93 -18.81
C TYR A 935 14.07 -16.97 -17.76
N LYS A 936 15.13 -17.74 -18.04
CA LYS A 936 16.21 -17.91 -17.07
C LYS A 936 17.01 -16.62 -16.88
N MET A 937 17.14 -15.79 -17.92
CA MET A 937 17.85 -14.52 -17.86
C MET A 937 17.16 -13.51 -16.94
N ILE A 938 15.85 -13.28 -17.10
CA ILE A 938 15.10 -12.35 -16.24
C ILE A 938 15.11 -12.82 -14.77
N SER A 939 15.02 -14.14 -14.54
CA SER A 939 15.12 -14.71 -13.19
C SER A 939 16.52 -14.55 -12.60
N ASP A 940 17.58 -14.76 -13.39
CA ASP A 940 18.95 -14.59 -12.93
C ASP A 940 19.29 -13.11 -12.67
N ILE A 941 18.90 -12.16 -13.54
CA ILE A 941 19.00 -10.71 -13.31
C ILE A 941 18.32 -10.34 -12.00
N ARG A 942 17.05 -10.76 -11.82
CA ARG A 942 16.30 -10.53 -10.59
C ARG A 942 17.03 -11.11 -9.38
N SER A 943 17.50 -12.35 -9.47
CA SER A 943 18.20 -13.02 -8.36
C SER A 943 19.49 -12.31 -7.97
N VAL A 944 20.23 -11.77 -8.95
CA VAL A 944 21.47 -11.02 -8.72
C VAL A 944 21.16 -9.65 -8.11
N CYS A 945 20.08 -9.01 -8.56
CA CYS A 945 19.59 -7.73 -8.03
C CYS A 945 19.03 -7.82 -6.60
N SER A 946 18.33 -8.91 -6.25
CA SER A 946 17.64 -9.04 -4.96
C SER A 946 18.61 -9.37 -3.81
N GLN A 947 19.05 -8.36 -3.06
CA GLN A 947 19.75 -8.58 -1.79
C GLN A 947 18.75 -8.61 -0.63
N LYS A 948 18.37 -9.82 -0.17
CA LYS A 948 17.56 -10.15 1.04
C LYS A 948 16.21 -9.41 1.26
N ASN A 949 15.90 -8.35 0.53
CA ASN A 949 14.65 -7.60 0.51
C ASN A 949 14.12 -7.56 -0.93
N GLU A 950 12.81 -7.74 -1.11
CA GLU A 950 12.12 -7.91 -2.42
C GLU A 950 12.18 -6.69 -3.36
N ASN A 951 12.99 -5.67 -3.09
CA ASN A 951 13.09 -4.47 -3.93
C ASN A 951 14.30 -4.57 -4.86
N LEU A 952 14.12 -4.15 -6.13
CA LEU A 952 15.24 -3.91 -7.05
C LEU A 952 16.21 -2.90 -6.42
N PRO A 953 17.52 -3.05 -6.63
CA PRO A 953 18.47 -2.03 -6.23
C PRO A 953 18.21 -0.75 -7.03
N ASP A 954 18.26 0.42 -6.38
CA ASP A 954 18.11 1.78 -6.95
C ASP A 954 19.17 2.13 -8.03
N SER A 955 19.88 1.14 -8.57
CA SER A 955 21.10 1.26 -9.36
C SER A 955 20.92 1.06 -10.87
N LEU A 956 19.74 0.64 -11.33
CA LEU A 956 19.49 0.49 -12.77
C LEU A 956 19.22 1.85 -13.43
N SER A 957 19.87 2.07 -14.57
CA SER A 957 19.70 3.27 -15.39
C SER A 957 18.41 3.24 -16.21
N VAL A 958 17.97 4.41 -16.70
CA VAL A 958 16.80 4.53 -17.60
C VAL A 958 16.88 3.59 -18.81
N PRO A 959 18.02 3.49 -19.55
CA PRO A 959 18.14 2.55 -20.66
C PRO A 959 18.00 1.08 -20.27
N GLN A 960 18.55 0.67 -19.11
CA GLN A 960 18.45 -0.71 -18.62
C GLN A 960 17.00 -1.08 -18.27
N LEU A 961 16.30 -0.19 -17.55
CA LEU A 961 14.91 -0.42 -17.17
C LEU A 961 14.01 -0.49 -18.40
N ALA A 962 14.14 0.46 -19.33
CA ALA A 962 13.40 0.46 -20.58
C ALA A 962 13.63 -0.82 -21.39
N PHE A 963 14.89 -1.28 -21.49
CA PHE A 963 15.24 -2.51 -22.19
C PHE A 963 14.59 -3.76 -21.56
N LEU A 964 14.59 -3.87 -20.22
CA LEU A 964 13.95 -4.99 -19.52
C LEU A 964 12.44 -5.01 -19.75
N ILE A 965 11.79 -3.85 -19.70
CA ILE A 965 10.35 -3.73 -19.93
C ILE A 965 10.02 -4.13 -21.38
N GLU A 966 10.73 -3.57 -22.36
CA GLU A 966 10.55 -3.88 -23.80
C GLU A 966 10.76 -5.35 -24.13
N SER A 967 11.75 -5.97 -23.51
CA SER A 967 12.14 -7.35 -23.82
C SER A 967 11.20 -8.39 -23.20
N TYR A 968 10.54 -8.06 -22.08
CA TYR A 968 9.88 -9.07 -21.24
C TYR A 968 8.40 -8.81 -20.92
N ALA A 969 7.88 -7.59 -21.03
CA ALA A 969 6.51 -7.28 -20.62
C ALA A 969 5.45 -8.11 -21.39
N ASP A 970 5.60 -8.28 -22.70
CA ASP A 970 4.66 -9.08 -23.51
C ASP A 970 4.75 -10.59 -23.18
N SER A 971 5.95 -11.09 -22.92
CA SER A 971 6.19 -12.52 -22.65
C SER A 971 5.80 -12.94 -21.24
N PHE A 972 5.75 -12.01 -20.29
CA PHE A 972 5.46 -12.28 -18.88
C PHE A 972 4.32 -11.41 -18.35
N PRO A 973 3.10 -11.51 -18.93
CA PRO A 973 1.94 -10.77 -18.41
C PRO A 973 1.59 -11.20 -16.99
N HIS A 974 0.82 -10.39 -16.27
CA HIS A 974 0.23 -10.79 -15.00
C HIS A 974 -0.53 -12.10 -15.13
N VAL A 975 -0.14 -13.06 -14.30
CA VAL A 975 -0.81 -14.33 -14.11
C VAL A 975 -1.29 -14.45 -12.66
N ASP A 976 -2.34 -15.23 -12.42
CA ASP A 976 -2.79 -15.54 -11.07
C ASP A 976 -1.68 -16.23 -10.27
N LEU A 977 -1.63 -15.99 -8.96
CA LEU A 977 -0.69 -16.67 -8.07
C LEU A 977 -0.89 -18.19 -8.17
N PRO A 978 0.16 -18.98 -8.49
CA PRO A 978 0.04 -20.43 -8.55
C PRO A 978 -0.37 -21.01 -7.18
N GLY A 979 -1.38 -21.88 -7.17
CA GLY A 979 -1.85 -22.54 -5.96
C GLY A 979 -0.80 -23.47 -5.37
N ALA A 980 -0.29 -23.14 -4.18
CA ALA A 980 0.47 -23.99 -3.25
C ALA A 980 1.51 -24.95 -3.87
N GLY A 981 2.73 -24.44 -4.08
CA GLY A 981 3.93 -25.24 -4.26
C GLY A 981 5.14 -24.53 -3.65
N TRP A 982 6.03 -25.28 -2.98
CA TRP A 982 7.37 -24.79 -2.60
C TRP A 982 8.28 -24.87 -3.84
N GLY A 983 7.99 -24.06 -4.86
CA GLY A 983 8.78 -23.95 -6.09
C GLY A 983 8.82 -22.51 -6.58
N GLU A 984 9.87 -22.15 -7.34
CA GLU A 984 9.98 -20.82 -7.97
C GLU A 984 8.76 -20.60 -8.88
N ASN A 985 7.89 -19.65 -8.53
CA ASN A 985 6.70 -19.30 -9.30
C ASN A 985 7.08 -18.38 -10.48
N ALA A 986 7.90 -18.96 -11.35
CA ALA A 986 8.63 -18.37 -12.45
C ALA A 986 7.90 -17.24 -13.23
N PRO A 987 6.72 -17.45 -13.85
CA PRO A 987 6.04 -16.39 -14.60
C PRO A 987 5.43 -15.30 -13.71
N TYR A 988 4.81 -15.68 -12.58
CA TYR A 988 4.20 -14.74 -11.63
C TYR A 988 5.24 -13.78 -11.06
N GLU A 989 6.38 -14.32 -10.67
CA GLU A 989 7.50 -13.56 -10.14
C GLU A 989 8.17 -12.66 -11.19
N SER A 990 8.26 -13.12 -12.44
CA SER A 990 8.79 -12.32 -13.55
C SER A 990 7.88 -11.15 -13.90
N ALA A 991 6.56 -11.35 -13.92
CA ALA A 991 5.58 -10.29 -14.12
C ALA A 991 5.70 -9.20 -13.03
N ARG A 992 5.82 -9.60 -11.75
CA ARG A 992 6.07 -8.65 -10.64
C ARG A 992 7.40 -7.90 -10.78
N PHE A 993 8.42 -8.56 -11.30
CA PHE A 993 9.72 -7.93 -11.55
C PHE A 993 9.65 -6.89 -12.67
N VAL A 994 8.90 -7.16 -13.75
CA VAL A 994 8.62 -6.18 -14.82
C VAL A 994 7.89 -4.97 -14.24
N ASP A 995 6.84 -5.16 -13.44
CA ASP A 995 6.15 -4.06 -12.74
C ASP A 995 7.08 -3.24 -11.85
N SER A 996 7.99 -3.91 -11.16
CA SER A 996 8.98 -3.24 -10.33
C SER A 996 9.95 -2.42 -11.18
N CYS A 997 10.33 -2.89 -12.37
CA CYS A 997 11.12 -2.11 -13.32
C CYS A 997 10.35 -0.88 -13.83
N ILE A 998 9.06 -1.02 -14.15
CA ILE A 998 8.19 0.09 -14.55
C ILE A 998 8.14 1.14 -13.41
N THR A 999 7.88 0.71 -12.17
CA THR A 999 7.85 1.58 -10.99
C THR A 999 9.19 2.27 -10.76
N SER A 1000 10.31 1.53 -10.83
CA SER A 1000 11.65 2.10 -10.69
C SER A 1000 11.94 3.15 -11.76
N LEU A 1001 11.51 2.94 -13.01
CA LEU A 1001 11.65 3.92 -14.08
C LEU A 1001 10.86 5.20 -13.77
N GLY A 1002 9.63 5.06 -13.26
CA GLY A 1002 8.82 6.18 -12.78
C GLY A 1002 9.45 6.99 -11.65
N ASN A 1003 10.21 6.35 -10.77
CA ASN A 1003 10.86 7.02 -9.63
C ASN A 1003 12.08 7.87 -10.04
N ILE A 1004 12.64 7.68 -11.24
CA ILE A 1004 13.78 8.47 -11.74
C ILE A 1004 13.27 9.80 -12.31
N GLN A 1005 13.17 10.86 -11.49
CA GLN A 1005 12.62 12.17 -11.85
C GLN A 1005 13.48 12.96 -12.87
N THR A 1006 13.48 12.53 -14.13
CA THR A 1006 14.24 13.15 -15.23
C THR A 1006 13.43 13.20 -16.53
N PRO A 1007 13.68 14.18 -17.43
CA PRO A 1007 13.03 14.20 -18.74
C PRO A 1007 13.30 12.95 -19.60
N GLU A 1008 14.46 12.32 -19.43
CA GLU A 1008 14.82 11.07 -20.12
C GLU A 1008 13.88 9.92 -19.72
N ALA A 1009 13.61 9.76 -18.41
CA ALA A 1009 12.69 8.76 -17.90
C ALA A 1009 11.25 9.02 -18.36
N GLN A 1010 10.79 10.27 -18.35
CA GLN A 1010 9.49 10.67 -18.90
C GLN A 1010 9.35 10.23 -20.37
N SER A 1011 10.33 10.60 -21.21
CA SER A 1011 10.31 10.21 -22.64
C SER A 1011 10.38 8.70 -22.85
N ALA A 1012 11.09 7.97 -21.98
CA ALA A 1012 11.11 6.51 -22.01
C ALA A 1012 9.73 5.93 -21.70
N LEU A 1013 9.06 6.38 -20.62
CA LEU A 1013 7.72 5.93 -20.25
C LEU A 1013 6.67 6.26 -21.32
N GLU A 1014 6.68 7.48 -21.86
CA GLU A 1014 5.78 7.89 -22.95
C GLU A 1014 5.93 6.97 -24.18
N ARG A 1015 7.17 6.66 -24.56
CA ARG A 1015 7.47 5.76 -25.67
C ARG A 1015 7.01 4.32 -25.38
N LEU A 1016 7.24 3.81 -24.17
CA LEU A 1016 6.80 2.48 -23.76
C LEU A 1016 5.27 2.35 -23.83
N VAL A 1017 4.54 3.32 -23.29
CA VAL A 1017 3.08 3.33 -23.27
C VAL A 1017 2.48 3.49 -24.68
N ALA A 1018 3.13 4.26 -25.56
CA ALA A 1018 2.61 4.54 -26.91
C ALA A 1018 3.02 3.53 -27.99
N GLY A 1019 4.18 2.85 -27.83
CA GLY A 1019 4.85 2.15 -28.93
C GLY A 1019 5.24 0.70 -28.65
N VAL A 1020 4.99 0.17 -27.45
CA VAL A 1020 5.40 -1.19 -27.05
C VAL A 1020 4.18 -1.99 -26.61
N GLU A 1021 4.12 -3.27 -27.01
CA GLU A 1021 3.13 -4.22 -26.51
C GLU A 1021 3.49 -4.59 -25.06
N LEU A 1022 2.78 -3.99 -24.09
CA LEU A 1022 2.98 -4.22 -22.66
C LEU A 1022 2.00 -5.26 -22.08
N SER A 1023 1.19 -5.89 -22.92
CA SER A 1023 0.13 -6.80 -22.50
C SER A 1023 -0.73 -6.19 -21.38
N ASN A 1024 -1.01 -6.90 -20.28
CA ASN A 1024 -1.77 -6.39 -19.14
C ASN A 1024 -0.94 -5.53 -18.15
N HIS A 1025 0.34 -5.25 -18.41
CA HIS A 1025 1.13 -4.24 -17.67
C HIS A 1025 0.82 -2.80 -18.11
N ILE A 1026 0.15 -2.62 -19.25
CA ILE A 1026 -0.12 -1.29 -19.82
C ILE A 1026 -0.83 -0.35 -18.84
N ASP A 1027 -1.75 -0.88 -18.02
CA ASP A 1027 -2.50 -0.08 -17.05
C ASP A 1027 -1.61 0.37 -15.87
N HIS A 1028 -0.62 -0.45 -15.48
CA HIS A 1028 0.39 -0.06 -14.49
C HIS A 1028 1.38 0.95 -15.07
N ALA A 1029 1.85 0.75 -16.31
CA ALA A 1029 2.74 1.69 -17.00
C ALA A 1029 2.09 3.07 -17.22
N ARG A 1030 0.82 3.11 -17.62
CA ARG A 1030 0.03 4.34 -17.72
C ARG A 1030 -0.08 5.07 -16.38
N HIS A 1031 -0.35 4.33 -15.32
CA HIS A 1031 -0.42 4.88 -13.98
C HIS A 1031 0.92 5.48 -13.54
N VAL A 1032 2.01 4.73 -13.73
CA VAL A 1032 3.36 5.20 -13.37
C VAL A 1032 3.76 6.43 -14.19
N LEU A 1033 3.43 6.48 -15.48
CA LEU A 1033 3.64 7.68 -16.31
C LEU A 1033 2.84 8.88 -15.78
N ALA A 1034 1.58 8.69 -15.40
CA ALA A 1034 0.75 9.75 -14.84
C ALA A 1034 1.28 10.27 -13.49
N GLU A 1035 1.72 9.38 -12.60
CA GLU A 1035 2.36 9.75 -11.32
C GLU A 1035 3.71 10.46 -11.52
N HIS A 1036 4.54 9.97 -12.44
CA HIS A 1036 5.80 10.62 -12.80
C HIS A 1036 5.54 12.04 -13.31
N THR A 1037 4.61 12.19 -14.25
CA THR A 1037 4.26 13.49 -14.84
C THR A 1037 3.77 14.48 -13.77
N ARG A 1038 2.91 14.02 -12.85
CA ARG A 1038 2.46 14.82 -11.70
C ARG A 1038 3.60 15.20 -10.77
N THR A 1039 4.49 14.27 -10.45
CA THR A 1039 5.62 14.51 -9.55
C THR A 1039 6.60 15.52 -10.15
N MET A 1040 6.87 15.44 -11.46
CA MET A 1040 7.66 16.43 -12.19
C MET A 1040 6.98 17.82 -12.17
N ALA A 1041 5.65 17.88 -12.35
CA ALA A 1041 4.88 19.11 -12.26
C ALA A 1041 4.90 19.73 -10.85
N GLU A 1042 4.87 18.90 -9.80
CA GLU A 1042 4.98 19.33 -8.40
C GLU A 1042 6.37 19.90 -8.08
N ALA A 1043 7.44 19.25 -8.56
CA ALA A 1043 8.79 19.73 -8.39
C ALA A 1043 9.01 21.08 -9.08
N ASP A 1044 8.48 21.24 -10.29
CA ASP A 1044 8.51 22.52 -11.02
C ASP A 1044 7.68 23.59 -10.30
N TRP A 1045 6.47 23.24 -9.82
CA TRP A 1045 5.63 24.17 -9.06
C TRP A 1045 6.28 24.64 -7.76
N ALA A 1046 7.02 23.78 -7.07
CA ALA A 1046 7.72 24.11 -5.83
C ALA A 1046 8.83 25.18 -6.02
N THR A 1047 9.17 25.53 -7.27
CA THR A 1047 10.11 26.62 -7.55
C THR A 1047 9.50 28.02 -7.42
N HIS A 1048 8.16 28.16 -7.39
CA HIS A 1048 7.52 29.46 -7.22
C HIS A 1048 7.87 30.09 -5.88
N THR A 1049 8.27 31.36 -5.92
CA THR A 1049 8.51 32.15 -4.72
C THR A 1049 7.22 32.80 -4.22
N PHE A 1050 7.23 33.22 -2.95
CA PHE A 1050 6.14 34.03 -2.39
C PHE A 1050 5.91 35.34 -3.16
N GLU A 1051 6.97 35.95 -3.71
CA GLU A 1051 6.86 37.16 -4.52
C GLU A 1051 6.19 36.90 -5.88
N ASP A 1052 6.52 35.79 -6.56
CA ASP A 1052 5.89 35.40 -7.82
C ASP A 1052 4.37 35.32 -7.69
N VAL A 1053 3.92 34.65 -6.61
CA VAL A 1053 2.50 34.50 -6.29
C VAL A 1053 1.85 35.88 -6.08
N ARG A 1054 2.49 36.77 -5.32
CA ARG A 1054 1.96 38.11 -5.08
C ARG A 1054 1.84 38.93 -6.35
N HIS A 1055 2.84 38.88 -7.23
CA HIS A 1055 2.81 39.60 -8.50
C HIS A 1055 1.63 39.18 -9.39
N VAL A 1056 1.30 37.89 -9.43
CA VAL A 1056 0.11 37.41 -10.14
C VAL A 1056 -1.18 37.84 -9.44
N LEU A 1057 -1.31 37.55 -8.13
CA LEU A 1057 -2.54 37.79 -7.37
C LEU A 1057 -2.93 39.28 -7.27
N LEU A 1058 -1.94 40.17 -7.26
CA LEU A 1058 -2.13 41.62 -7.14
C LEU A 1058 -2.08 42.35 -8.50
N GLY A 1059 -2.03 41.61 -9.62
CA GLY A 1059 -1.99 42.22 -10.95
C GLY A 1059 -0.71 43.01 -11.23
N GLY A 1060 0.39 42.67 -10.55
CA GLY A 1060 1.71 43.27 -10.74
C GLY A 1060 2.40 42.83 -12.03
N SER A 1061 3.62 43.33 -12.22
CA SER A 1061 4.48 43.01 -13.37
C SER A 1061 4.85 41.51 -13.41
N PRO A 1062 4.90 40.87 -14.59
CA PRO A 1062 5.28 39.47 -14.71
C PRO A 1062 6.68 39.17 -14.20
N GLN A 1063 6.83 38.07 -13.46
CA GLN A 1063 8.13 37.62 -12.92
C GLN A 1063 8.74 36.46 -13.70
N ASN A 1064 7.92 35.73 -14.48
CA ASN A 1064 8.39 34.64 -15.34
C ASN A 1064 7.72 34.70 -16.72
N ILE A 1065 8.30 34.00 -17.69
CA ILE A 1065 7.89 34.06 -19.10
C ILE A 1065 6.49 33.46 -19.35
N GLU A 1066 6.06 32.55 -18.49
CA GLU A 1066 4.72 31.95 -18.53
C GLU A 1066 3.65 32.97 -18.12
N ASP A 1067 3.89 33.70 -17.03
CA ASP A 1067 3.04 34.81 -16.59
C ASP A 1067 2.99 35.95 -17.63
N LEU A 1068 4.13 36.27 -18.25
CA LEU A 1068 4.18 37.25 -19.36
C LEU A 1068 3.31 36.80 -20.54
N GLN A 1069 3.41 35.53 -20.93
CA GLN A 1069 2.57 34.96 -22.00
C GLN A 1069 1.08 35.04 -21.64
N GLY A 1070 0.71 34.70 -20.40
CA GLY A 1070 -0.65 34.83 -19.90
C GLY A 1070 -1.17 36.27 -19.99
N LEU A 1071 -0.38 37.23 -19.50
CA LEU A 1071 -0.71 38.65 -19.54
C LEU A 1071 -0.90 39.16 -20.98
N VAL A 1072 -0.01 38.81 -21.91
CA VAL A 1072 -0.11 39.24 -23.31
C VAL A 1072 -1.35 38.63 -23.97
N MET A 1073 -1.66 37.36 -23.71
CA MET A 1073 -2.88 36.71 -24.20
C MET A 1073 -4.15 37.40 -23.69
N ASP A 1074 -4.19 37.84 -22.42
CA ASP A 1074 -5.32 38.63 -21.90
C ASP A 1074 -5.45 39.98 -22.60
N GLN A 1075 -4.34 40.65 -22.89
CA GLN A 1075 -4.37 41.92 -23.61
C GLN A 1075 -4.81 41.75 -25.08
N LEU A 1076 -4.47 40.63 -25.72
CA LEU A 1076 -4.96 40.27 -27.05
C LEU A 1076 -6.48 40.02 -27.05
N GLU A 1077 -7.00 39.33 -26.04
CA GLU A 1077 -8.45 39.10 -25.91
C GLU A 1077 -9.21 40.40 -25.57
N ALA A 1078 -8.68 41.22 -24.65
CA ALA A 1078 -9.24 42.53 -24.36
C ALA A 1078 -9.18 43.46 -25.60
N MET A 1079 -8.14 43.31 -26.43
CA MET A 1079 -8.06 44.00 -27.73
C MET A 1079 -9.13 43.48 -28.70
N GLN A 1080 -9.32 42.17 -28.81
CA GLN A 1080 -10.37 41.56 -29.63
C GLN A 1080 -11.77 42.13 -29.29
N ASP A 1081 -12.07 42.26 -28.00
CA ASP A 1081 -13.32 42.84 -27.52
C ASP A 1081 -13.43 44.32 -27.89
N ARG A 1082 -12.37 45.11 -27.71
CA ARG A 1082 -12.35 46.52 -28.15
C ARG A 1082 -12.55 46.67 -29.65
N VAL A 1083 -11.92 45.79 -30.44
CA VAL A 1083 -12.02 45.79 -31.91
C VAL A 1083 -13.44 45.45 -32.37
N ARG A 1084 -14.10 44.47 -31.73
CA ARG A 1084 -15.44 44.00 -32.12
C ARG A 1084 -16.59 44.81 -31.54
N ASN A 1085 -16.48 45.16 -30.26
CA ASN A 1085 -17.58 45.69 -29.45
C ASN A 1085 -17.34 47.15 -29.00
N GLY A 1086 -16.25 47.78 -29.44
CA GLY A 1086 -15.94 49.17 -29.11
C GLY A 1086 -16.91 50.18 -29.74
N SER A 1087 -16.98 51.37 -29.14
CA SER A 1087 -17.83 52.47 -29.63
C SER A 1087 -17.36 53.08 -30.96
N PHE A 1088 -16.13 52.78 -31.37
CA PHE A 1088 -15.55 53.21 -32.64
C PHE A 1088 -15.34 51.99 -33.54
N ASN A 1089 -15.41 52.17 -34.87
CA ASN A 1089 -15.12 51.10 -35.82
C ASN A 1089 -13.60 50.84 -35.88
N ALA A 1090 -13.10 50.15 -34.85
CA ALA A 1090 -11.71 49.77 -34.68
C ALA A 1090 -11.27 48.61 -35.59
N VAL A 1091 -12.20 48.01 -36.34
CA VAL A 1091 -11.91 47.07 -37.44
C VAL A 1091 -11.40 47.82 -38.67
N ARG A 1092 -11.95 49.01 -38.97
CA ARG A 1092 -11.64 49.76 -40.20
C ARG A 1092 -10.13 49.98 -40.47
N PRO A 1093 -9.26 50.27 -39.49
CA PRO A 1093 -7.82 50.41 -39.74
C PRO A 1093 -7.13 49.15 -40.27
N PHE A 1094 -7.70 47.96 -40.07
CA PHE A 1094 -7.18 46.71 -40.64
C PHE A 1094 -7.54 46.55 -42.13
N TRP A 1095 -8.37 47.42 -42.69
CA TRP A 1095 -8.83 47.35 -44.08
C TRP A 1095 -8.38 48.55 -44.92
N ASN A 1096 -7.85 48.27 -46.10
CA ASN A 1096 -7.69 49.25 -47.17
C ASN A 1096 -8.89 49.15 -48.13
N GLU A 1097 -9.90 49.97 -47.89
CA GLU A 1097 -11.22 49.88 -48.54
C GLU A 1097 -11.85 48.49 -48.38
N ASP A 1098 -11.85 47.69 -49.45
CA ASP A 1098 -12.45 46.35 -49.52
C ASP A 1098 -11.40 45.22 -49.41
N ARG A 1099 -10.11 45.56 -49.19
CA ARG A 1099 -9.00 44.60 -49.11
C ARG A 1099 -8.34 44.62 -47.72
N PRO A 1100 -7.90 43.46 -47.20
CA PRO A 1100 -7.07 43.40 -46.00
C PRO A 1100 -5.78 44.22 -46.16
N HIS A 1101 -5.33 44.87 -45.09
CA HIS A 1101 -3.98 45.41 -45.00
C HIS A 1101 -2.92 44.28 -44.97
N LEU A 1102 -1.67 44.62 -45.27
CA LEU A 1102 -0.57 43.66 -45.21
C LEU A 1102 -0.21 43.34 -43.75
N GLU A 1103 0.47 42.21 -43.54
CA GLU A 1103 0.84 41.71 -42.20
C GLU A 1103 1.58 42.77 -41.37
N ASN A 1104 2.56 43.47 -41.96
CA ASN A 1104 3.33 44.52 -41.28
C ASN A 1104 2.47 45.72 -40.84
N ASP A 1105 1.49 46.14 -41.64
CA ASP A 1105 0.59 47.23 -41.28
C ASP A 1105 -0.30 46.80 -40.09
N CYS A 1106 -0.83 45.58 -40.15
CA CYS A 1106 -1.65 45.02 -39.07
C CYS A 1106 -0.86 44.79 -37.78
N ARG A 1107 0.39 44.35 -37.88
CA ARG A 1107 1.34 44.22 -36.77
C ARG A 1107 1.53 45.55 -36.05
N ASP A 1108 1.80 46.63 -36.77
CA ASP A 1108 2.01 47.95 -36.17
C ASP A 1108 0.74 48.46 -35.45
N LEU A 1109 -0.45 48.15 -36.00
CA LEU A 1109 -1.72 48.43 -35.34
C LEU A 1109 -1.92 47.61 -34.05
N ILE A 1110 -1.54 46.33 -34.06
CA ILE A 1110 -1.59 45.48 -32.86
C ILE A 1110 -0.63 46.03 -31.81
N ALA A 1111 0.62 46.33 -32.17
CA ALA A 1111 1.62 46.89 -31.25
C ALA A 1111 1.11 48.18 -30.58
N THR A 1112 0.57 49.10 -31.39
CA THR A 1112 0.02 50.38 -30.92
C THR A 1112 -1.15 50.20 -29.93
N GLN A 1113 -1.93 49.13 -30.07
CA GLN A 1113 -3.05 48.85 -29.16
C GLN A 1113 -2.64 48.10 -27.89
N LEU A 1114 -1.54 47.34 -27.91
CA LEU A 1114 -1.05 46.60 -26.75
C LEU A 1114 -0.16 47.47 -25.84
N GLU A 1115 0.68 48.32 -26.42
CA GLU A 1115 1.69 49.13 -25.71
C GLU A 1115 1.13 49.94 -24.51
N PRO A 1116 -0.03 50.65 -24.60
CA PRO A 1116 -0.52 51.46 -23.48
C PRO A 1116 -0.93 50.67 -22.23
N TYR A 1117 -1.22 49.37 -22.40
CA TYR A 1117 -1.65 48.50 -21.31
C TYR A 1117 -0.48 47.68 -20.76
N LEU A 1118 0.35 47.12 -21.65
CA LEU A 1118 1.54 46.37 -21.28
C LEU A 1118 2.64 47.26 -20.66
N GLY A 1119 2.80 48.48 -21.16
CA GLY A 1119 3.81 49.43 -20.65
C GLY A 1119 3.60 49.84 -19.19
N LYS A 1120 2.35 49.84 -18.70
CA LYS A 1120 2.03 50.12 -17.28
C LYS A 1120 2.59 49.07 -16.32
N LEU A 1121 2.86 47.87 -16.83
CA LEU A 1121 3.41 46.73 -16.10
C LEU A 1121 4.90 46.52 -16.41
N GLY A 1122 5.54 47.48 -17.09
CA GLY A 1122 6.97 47.43 -17.43
C GLY A 1122 7.31 46.59 -18.66
N VAL A 1123 6.32 46.09 -19.39
CA VAL A 1123 6.51 45.29 -20.61
C VAL A 1123 6.67 46.21 -21.81
N ARG A 1124 7.79 46.07 -22.55
CA ARG A 1124 8.07 46.79 -23.79
C ARG A 1124 7.64 45.96 -25.00
N VAL A 1125 6.98 46.58 -25.97
CA VAL A 1125 6.55 45.93 -27.22
C VAL A 1125 7.43 46.44 -28.36
N HIS A 1126 8.19 45.55 -28.99
CA HIS A 1126 9.05 45.86 -30.12
C HIS A 1126 8.46 45.29 -31.41
N THR A 1127 8.45 46.08 -32.48
CA THR A 1127 8.20 45.59 -33.84
C THR A 1127 9.51 45.10 -34.45
N GLU A 1128 9.48 43.97 -35.17
CA GLU A 1128 10.67 43.37 -35.78
C GLU A 1128 11.80 43.08 -34.77
N GLY A 1129 11.45 42.46 -33.64
CA GLY A 1129 12.40 42.11 -32.57
C GLY A 1129 13.51 41.19 -33.09
N THR A 1130 14.77 41.53 -32.81
CA THR A 1130 15.92 40.74 -33.28
C THR A 1130 16.05 39.45 -32.47
N MET A 1131 16.11 38.32 -33.17
CA MET A 1131 16.23 36.95 -32.63
C MET A 1131 17.59 36.34 -33.04
N PRO A 1132 17.99 35.17 -32.50
CA PRO A 1132 19.22 34.49 -32.90
C PRO A 1132 19.34 34.31 -34.43
N SER A 1133 20.58 34.35 -34.93
CA SER A 1133 20.90 34.24 -36.38
C SER A 1133 20.40 35.40 -37.26
N ASP A 1134 20.31 36.62 -36.72
CA ASP A 1134 19.84 37.84 -37.42
C ASP A 1134 18.41 37.75 -38.00
N THR A 1135 17.61 36.81 -37.49
CA THR A 1135 16.19 36.68 -37.85
C THR A 1135 15.32 37.61 -37.00
N ARG A 1136 14.12 37.97 -37.45
CA ARG A 1136 13.22 38.88 -36.73
C ARG A 1136 11.84 38.25 -36.57
N CYS A 1137 11.30 38.26 -35.36
CA CYS A 1137 9.89 37.94 -35.14
C CYS A 1137 9.04 39.19 -35.34
N ASP A 1138 7.76 39.02 -35.66
CA ASP A 1138 6.87 40.15 -35.95
C ASP A 1138 6.73 41.10 -34.76
N LEU A 1139 6.38 40.57 -33.58
CA LEU A 1139 6.41 41.32 -32.32
C LEU A 1139 7.27 40.62 -31.28
N LEU A 1140 7.90 41.40 -30.43
CA LEU A 1140 8.64 40.92 -29.26
C LEU A 1140 8.20 41.69 -28.03
N CYS A 1141 7.66 40.99 -27.04
CA CYS A 1141 7.34 41.55 -25.73
C CYS A 1141 8.48 41.26 -24.75
N THR A 1142 9.14 42.31 -24.24
CA THR A 1142 10.33 42.19 -23.39
C THR A 1142 10.12 42.83 -22.02
N ILE A 1143 10.54 42.11 -20.97
CA ILE A 1143 10.60 42.61 -19.59
C ILE A 1143 11.82 41.99 -18.87
N GLY A 1144 12.74 42.83 -18.39
CA GLY A 1144 14.01 42.36 -17.85
C GLY A 1144 14.79 41.50 -18.86
N GLU A 1145 15.09 40.26 -18.47
CA GLU A 1145 15.77 39.25 -19.30
C GLU A 1145 14.79 38.32 -20.04
N MET A 1146 13.48 38.54 -19.94
CA MET A 1146 12.46 37.71 -20.60
C MET A 1146 12.06 38.29 -21.95
N ASP A 1147 11.99 37.42 -22.96
CA ASP A 1147 11.66 37.77 -24.34
C ASP A 1147 10.57 36.84 -24.87
N LEU A 1148 9.35 37.36 -25.08
CA LEU A 1148 8.22 36.60 -25.63
C LEU A 1148 8.00 36.95 -27.11
N PRO A 1149 8.41 36.08 -28.05
CA PRO A 1149 8.17 36.30 -29.47
C PRO A 1149 6.71 36.02 -29.85
N ILE A 1150 6.17 36.86 -30.73
CA ILE A 1150 4.85 36.69 -31.36
C ILE A 1150 5.04 36.69 -32.88
N GLU A 1151 4.57 35.64 -33.53
CA GLU A 1151 4.58 35.51 -34.99
C GLU A 1151 3.16 35.73 -35.52
N ILE A 1152 3.02 36.61 -36.53
CA ILE A 1152 1.74 37.05 -37.07
C ILE A 1152 1.59 36.60 -38.52
N LYS A 1153 0.49 35.92 -38.85
CA LYS A 1153 0.15 35.58 -40.24
C LYS A 1153 -1.25 36.04 -40.62
N GLY A 1154 -1.36 36.66 -41.78
CA GLY A 1154 -2.63 36.93 -42.43
C GLY A 1154 -3.26 35.63 -42.91
N GLN A 1155 -4.59 35.55 -42.90
CA GLN A 1155 -5.30 34.34 -43.34
C GLN A 1155 -4.95 33.87 -44.76
N TRP A 1156 -4.39 34.71 -45.63
CA TRP A 1156 -3.98 34.36 -47.01
C TRP A 1156 -2.56 33.81 -47.12
N ASN A 1157 -1.77 33.88 -46.04
CA ASN A 1157 -0.36 33.54 -46.07
C ASN A 1157 -0.17 32.05 -46.42
N PRO A 1158 0.72 31.68 -47.37
CA PRO A 1158 0.97 30.28 -47.71
C PRO A 1158 1.43 29.43 -46.51
N GLU A 1159 2.08 30.04 -45.52
CA GLU A 1159 2.68 29.38 -44.35
C GLU A 1159 1.74 29.37 -43.12
N ILE A 1160 0.47 29.78 -43.26
CA ILE A 1160 -0.47 29.85 -42.13
C ILE A 1160 -0.56 28.54 -41.32
N TRP A 1161 -0.39 27.40 -41.98
CA TRP A 1161 -0.46 26.08 -41.37
C TRP A 1161 0.89 25.60 -40.81
N THR A 1162 2.02 26.17 -41.23
CA THR A 1162 3.36 25.66 -40.89
C THR A 1162 4.17 26.61 -39.99
N ALA A 1163 3.90 27.92 -40.03
CA ALA A 1163 4.71 28.93 -39.35
C ALA A 1163 4.79 28.76 -37.83
N ALA A 1164 3.74 28.25 -37.17
CA ALA A 1164 3.76 27.98 -35.73
C ALA A 1164 4.87 26.96 -35.35
N SER A 1165 4.96 25.83 -36.07
CA SER A 1165 5.92 24.77 -35.76
C SER A 1165 7.29 24.98 -36.42
N GLU A 1166 7.36 25.62 -37.59
CA GLU A 1166 8.60 25.79 -38.35
C GLU A 1166 9.33 27.10 -38.02
N GLN A 1167 8.62 28.22 -37.86
CA GLN A 1167 9.23 29.54 -37.63
C GLN A 1167 9.32 29.85 -36.14
N LEU A 1168 8.18 29.81 -35.44
CA LEU A 1168 8.13 30.16 -34.03
C LEU A 1168 8.87 29.12 -33.16
N GLU A 1169 8.52 27.84 -33.25
CA GLU A 1169 9.17 26.77 -32.48
C GLU A 1169 10.52 26.32 -33.03
N GLY A 1170 10.67 26.35 -34.35
CA GLY A 1170 11.91 25.97 -35.03
C GLY A 1170 13.05 26.96 -34.80
N ASN A 1171 12.74 28.25 -34.62
CA ASN A 1171 13.72 29.32 -34.48
C ASN A 1171 13.53 30.17 -33.21
N TYR A 1172 12.43 30.92 -33.11
CA TYR A 1172 12.32 32.05 -32.19
C TYR A 1172 12.21 31.63 -30.71
N SER A 1173 11.32 30.69 -30.39
CA SER A 1173 11.08 30.30 -28.99
C SER A 1173 12.19 29.45 -28.39
N ARG A 1174 13.15 28.95 -29.21
CA ARG A 1174 14.35 28.22 -28.74
C ARG A 1174 15.36 29.09 -28.00
N HIS A 1175 15.23 30.42 -28.10
CA HIS A 1175 16.11 31.31 -27.36
C HIS A 1175 15.91 31.13 -25.85
N TYR A 1176 17.01 31.12 -25.08
CA TYR A 1176 16.95 30.83 -23.64
C TYR A 1176 16.04 31.82 -22.87
N ARG A 1177 15.93 33.07 -23.34
CA ARG A 1177 15.04 34.10 -22.76
C ARG A 1177 13.56 33.90 -23.03
N ALA A 1178 13.21 33.09 -24.03
CA ALA A 1178 11.84 32.72 -24.36
C ALA A 1178 11.41 31.42 -23.66
N SER A 1179 12.37 30.63 -23.16
CA SER A 1179 12.11 29.36 -22.47
C SER A 1179 11.20 28.39 -23.26
N GLY A 1180 11.27 28.41 -24.60
CA GLY A 1180 10.41 27.62 -25.47
C GLY A 1180 9.00 28.18 -25.69
N ARG A 1181 8.67 29.37 -25.16
CA ARG A 1181 7.33 29.97 -25.25
C ARG A 1181 7.22 31.02 -26.35
N GLY A 1182 6.04 31.10 -26.96
CA GLY A 1182 5.70 32.08 -27.99
C GLY A 1182 4.20 32.18 -28.24
N ILE A 1183 3.78 33.17 -29.01
CA ILE A 1183 2.38 33.31 -29.44
C ILE A 1183 2.32 33.29 -30.97
N TYR A 1184 1.46 32.44 -31.52
CA TYR A 1184 1.14 32.46 -32.95
C TYR A 1184 -0.22 33.12 -33.17
N LEU A 1185 -0.21 34.26 -33.85
CA LEU A 1185 -1.38 35.10 -34.05
C LEU A 1185 -1.80 35.09 -35.54
N VAL A 1186 -3.04 34.68 -35.79
CA VAL A 1186 -3.63 34.71 -37.14
C VAL A 1186 -4.64 35.84 -37.27
N LEU A 1187 -4.55 36.61 -38.35
CA LEU A 1187 -5.50 37.67 -38.67
C LEU A 1187 -6.64 37.12 -39.55
N TRP A 1188 -7.86 37.06 -39.01
CA TRP A 1188 -9.05 36.61 -39.73
C TRP A 1188 -9.91 37.79 -40.19
N PHE A 1189 -10.01 37.96 -41.50
CA PHE A 1189 -10.79 38.97 -42.21
C PHE A 1189 -12.15 38.45 -42.70
N GLY A 1190 -12.46 37.19 -42.40
CA GLY A 1190 -13.61 36.52 -42.99
C GLY A 1190 -13.34 36.05 -44.41
N ASN A 1191 -14.43 35.85 -45.12
CA ASN A 1191 -14.43 35.09 -46.36
C ASN A 1191 -14.21 36.00 -47.59
N VAL A 1192 -12.98 36.51 -47.73
CA VAL A 1192 -12.58 37.52 -48.72
C VAL A 1192 -12.03 36.89 -50.01
N ALA A 1193 -12.56 37.30 -51.17
CA ALA A 1193 -12.09 36.79 -52.46
C ALA A 1193 -10.61 37.16 -52.72
N GLY A 1194 -9.77 36.16 -53.00
CA GLY A 1194 -8.33 36.34 -53.24
C GLY A 1194 -7.46 36.36 -51.97
N SER A 1195 -8.05 36.36 -50.78
CA SER A 1195 -7.32 36.42 -49.51
C SER A 1195 -7.77 35.31 -48.53
N ASN A 1196 -8.33 34.21 -49.03
CA ASN A 1196 -8.76 33.08 -48.19
C ASN A 1196 -7.58 32.15 -47.85
N PRO A 1197 -7.64 31.39 -46.75
CA PRO A 1197 -6.64 30.37 -46.41
C PRO A 1197 -6.26 29.42 -47.55
N PRO A 1198 -4.96 29.14 -47.75
CA PRO A 1198 -4.49 28.16 -48.71
C PRO A 1198 -5.12 26.79 -48.42
N GLY A 1199 -5.51 26.07 -49.48
CA GLY A 1199 -6.14 24.74 -49.38
C GLY A 1199 -7.67 24.73 -49.18
N ILE A 1200 -8.34 25.89 -49.13
CA ILE A 1200 -9.79 25.99 -48.89
C ILE A 1200 -10.68 25.19 -49.86
N ARG A 1201 -10.25 25.00 -51.12
CA ARG A 1201 -11.02 24.22 -52.10
C ARG A 1201 -11.01 22.72 -51.80
N ALA A 1202 -9.94 22.21 -51.18
CA ALA A 1202 -9.76 20.79 -50.90
C ALA A 1202 -10.38 20.35 -49.56
N ARG A 1203 -10.43 21.25 -48.57
CA ARG A 1203 -10.84 20.92 -47.19
C ARG A 1203 -12.05 21.73 -46.69
N GLY A 1204 -12.78 22.37 -47.59
CA GLY A 1204 -13.95 23.17 -47.26
C GLY A 1204 -13.61 24.57 -46.74
N ARG A 1205 -14.61 25.46 -46.79
CA ARG A 1205 -14.51 26.87 -46.40
C ARG A 1205 -14.68 27.02 -44.89
N LEU A 1206 -13.72 27.68 -44.22
CA LEU A 1206 -13.83 28.01 -42.80
C LEU A 1206 -14.82 29.16 -42.60
N ALA A 1207 -15.69 29.05 -41.59
CA ALA A 1207 -16.83 29.94 -41.42
C ALA A 1207 -16.57 31.09 -40.42
N SER A 1208 -15.63 30.93 -39.50
CA SER A 1208 -15.38 31.85 -38.39
C SER A 1208 -13.91 31.83 -37.94
N ALA A 1209 -13.51 32.81 -37.12
CA ALA A 1209 -12.20 32.83 -36.47
C ALA A 1209 -11.98 31.61 -35.56
N THR A 1210 -13.02 31.17 -34.84
CA THR A 1210 -12.99 29.95 -34.02
C THR A 1210 -12.68 28.71 -34.86
N ALA A 1211 -13.31 28.57 -36.03
CA ALA A 1211 -13.03 27.45 -36.94
C ALA A 1211 -11.60 27.49 -37.50
N VAL A 1212 -10.98 28.68 -37.60
CA VAL A 1212 -9.56 28.80 -37.96
C VAL A 1212 -8.69 28.33 -36.81
N LEU A 1213 -8.98 28.77 -35.58
CA LEU A 1213 -8.22 28.39 -34.38
C LEU A 1213 -8.21 26.87 -34.18
N GLU A 1214 -9.36 26.21 -34.34
CA GLU A 1214 -9.51 24.75 -34.28
C GLU A 1214 -8.75 24.03 -35.41
N ALA A 1215 -8.72 24.62 -36.61
CA ALA A 1215 -8.05 24.01 -37.77
C ALA A 1215 -6.52 24.15 -37.75
N LEU A 1216 -5.94 25.06 -36.95
CA LEU A 1216 -4.50 25.30 -36.91
C LEU A 1216 -3.70 24.07 -36.46
N PRO A 1217 -4.00 23.42 -35.31
CA PRO A 1217 -3.33 22.19 -34.91
C PRO A 1217 -3.55 21.04 -35.90
N GLU A 1218 -4.79 20.86 -36.38
CA GLU A 1218 -5.16 19.75 -37.29
C GLU A 1218 -4.45 19.79 -38.64
N ARG A 1219 -4.15 21.00 -39.13
CA ARG A 1219 -3.57 21.22 -40.46
C ARG A 1219 -2.07 21.49 -40.41
N SER A 1220 -1.49 21.59 -39.21
CA SER A 1220 -0.05 21.73 -39.04
C SER A 1220 0.68 20.44 -39.42
N PRO A 1221 1.82 20.52 -40.13
CA PRO A 1221 2.59 19.34 -40.53
C PRO A 1221 3.28 18.66 -39.33
N LYS A 1222 3.46 19.38 -38.23
CA LYS A 1222 4.02 18.89 -36.96
C LYS A 1222 3.10 19.26 -35.81
N PRO A 1223 3.01 18.43 -34.76
CA PRO A 1223 2.34 18.81 -33.52
C PRO A 1223 2.91 20.14 -33.01
N ILE A 1224 2.02 21.08 -32.68
CA ILE A 1224 2.39 22.37 -32.09
C ILE A 1224 2.54 22.17 -30.59
N SER A 1225 3.62 22.68 -30.00
CA SER A 1225 3.88 22.61 -28.57
C SER A 1225 2.84 23.38 -27.75
N GLU A 1226 2.45 22.88 -26.58
CA GLU A 1226 1.57 23.59 -25.65
C GLU A 1226 2.16 24.90 -25.11
N ARG A 1227 3.51 25.05 -25.20
CA ARG A 1227 4.24 26.28 -24.88
C ARG A 1227 4.01 27.38 -25.93
N THR A 1228 3.51 27.03 -27.10
CA THR A 1228 3.08 27.95 -28.15
C THR A 1228 1.57 28.20 -28.03
N LYS A 1229 1.17 29.43 -27.69
CA LYS A 1229 -0.26 29.78 -27.61
C LYS A 1229 -0.77 30.29 -28.96
N LEU A 1230 -1.88 29.72 -29.41
CA LEU A 1230 -2.54 30.10 -30.65
C LEU A 1230 -3.60 31.16 -30.36
N PHE A 1231 -3.66 32.20 -31.19
CA PHE A 1231 -4.68 33.24 -31.12
C PHE A 1231 -5.16 33.60 -32.53
N VAL A 1232 -6.47 33.77 -32.73
CA VAL A 1232 -7.01 34.26 -34.00
C VAL A 1232 -7.70 35.59 -33.72
N LEU A 1233 -7.11 36.68 -34.23
CA LEU A 1233 -7.68 38.02 -34.16
C LEU A 1233 -8.70 38.20 -35.29
N ASP A 1234 -9.96 38.28 -34.92
CA ASP A 1234 -11.07 38.48 -35.83
C ASP A 1234 -11.33 39.96 -36.12
N VAL A 1235 -10.96 40.35 -37.34
CA VAL A 1235 -11.10 41.68 -37.93
C VAL A 1235 -12.04 41.66 -39.15
N SER A 1236 -12.94 40.69 -39.25
CA SER A 1236 -13.92 40.65 -40.36
C SER A 1236 -14.91 41.82 -40.29
N THR A 1237 -15.44 42.29 -41.42
CA THR A 1237 -16.55 43.28 -41.40
C THR A 1237 -17.90 42.62 -41.13
N SER A 1238 -18.86 43.34 -40.54
CA SER A 1238 -20.19 42.81 -40.24
C SER A 1238 -21.04 42.65 -41.52
N PRO A 1239 -22.00 41.70 -41.57
CA PRO A 1239 -22.81 41.44 -42.78
C PRO A 1239 -23.57 42.66 -43.33
N GLY A 1240 -23.90 43.64 -42.47
CA GLY A 1240 -24.58 44.88 -42.84
C GLY A 1240 -23.69 45.87 -43.61
N ASP A 1241 -22.38 45.89 -43.35
CA ASP A 1241 -21.41 46.73 -44.04
C ASP A 1241 -20.93 46.09 -45.35
N GLN A 1242 -20.87 44.75 -45.42
CA GLN A 1242 -20.63 44.01 -46.66
C GLN A 1242 -21.69 44.34 -47.74
N LYS A 1243 -22.98 44.42 -47.35
CA LYS A 1243 -24.07 44.82 -48.26
C LYS A 1243 -23.97 46.27 -48.76
N LYS A 1244 -23.33 47.18 -48.01
CA LYS A 1244 -23.08 48.57 -48.45
C LYS A 1244 -21.86 48.65 -49.36
N ALA A 1245 -20.82 47.85 -49.12
CA ALA A 1245 -19.64 47.72 -49.97
C ALA A 1245 -20.00 47.09 -51.33
N ASP A 1246 -20.76 45.99 -51.34
CA ASP A 1246 -21.26 45.34 -52.57
C ASP A 1246 -22.15 46.26 -53.41
N LYS A 1247 -22.97 47.11 -52.76
CA LYS A 1247 -23.75 48.15 -53.45
C LYS A 1247 -22.88 49.27 -54.03
N ARG A 1248 -21.73 49.58 -53.43
CA ARG A 1248 -20.77 50.58 -53.94
C ARG A 1248 -19.95 50.04 -55.11
N THR A 1249 -19.47 48.80 -55.04
CA THR A 1249 -18.75 48.15 -56.16
C THR A 1249 -19.67 47.87 -57.35
N ALA A 1250 -20.96 47.56 -57.13
CA ALA A 1250 -21.95 47.52 -58.21
C ALA A 1250 -22.17 48.88 -58.89
N LYS A 1251 -22.12 49.99 -58.12
CA LYS A 1251 -22.23 51.36 -58.65
C LYS A 1251 -20.98 51.81 -59.43
N VAL A 1252 -19.79 51.38 -59.02
CA VAL A 1252 -18.51 51.70 -59.70
C VAL A 1252 -18.29 50.85 -60.95
N LYS A 1253 -18.74 49.58 -60.97
CA LYS A 1253 -18.76 48.79 -62.22
C LYS A 1253 -19.77 49.32 -63.24
N GLY A 1254 -20.90 49.89 -62.77
CA GLY A 1254 -21.87 50.55 -63.64
C GLY A 1254 -21.41 51.88 -64.25
N SER A 1255 -20.42 52.57 -63.66
CA SER A 1255 -19.88 53.82 -64.21
C SER A 1255 -18.67 53.64 -65.13
N ARG A 1256 -17.91 52.54 -65.01
CA ARG A 1256 -16.77 52.23 -65.90
C ARG A 1256 -17.15 51.59 -67.24
N SER A 1257 -18.38 51.11 -67.42
CA SER A 1257 -18.87 50.62 -68.73
C SER A 1257 -19.47 51.71 -69.62
N ALA A 1258 -19.35 52.99 -69.27
CA ALA A 1258 -19.89 54.12 -70.04
C ALA A 1258 -18.82 55.09 -70.58
N SER A 1259 -17.52 54.82 -70.42
CA SER A 1259 -16.45 55.70 -70.91
C SER A 1259 -15.29 54.97 -71.60
N THR A 1260 -15.60 54.10 -72.56
CA THR A 1260 -14.72 53.73 -73.68
C THR A 1260 -15.61 53.19 -74.81
N ALA A 1261 -16.05 54.11 -75.66
CA ALA A 1261 -16.31 53.91 -77.08
C ALA A 1261 -15.28 54.75 -77.83
#